data_AF-A0A1J7G652-F1
#
_entry.id   AF-A0A1J7G652-F1
#
_cell.length_a   1.000
_cell.length_b   1.000
_cell.length_c   1.000
_cell.angle_alpha   90.00
_cell.angle_beta   90.00
_cell.angle_gamma   90.00
#
_symmetry.space_group_name_H-M   'P 1'
#
loop_
_entity.id
_entity.type
_entity.pdbx_description
1 polymer ?
#
loop_
_entity_poly.entity_id
_entity_poly.type
_entity_poly.pdbx_seq_one_letter_code
_entity_poly.pdbx_strand_id
1 'polypeptide(L)'
;MYSTLFSQTFFPATTTTSLRSPPPRSFTIRASSSTTTTTTTDSQSTTPKLNKYSSRVTEPRSQGASQAVLYGVGLSDDDMTKPQIGVSSVWYEGNTCNMHLLQLSEAVKEGVKEAGMIPFRFNTIGVSDAISMGTRGMCYSLQSRDIIADSIETVMSAQWYDGNISIPGCDKNMPGTIIAMGRLNRPSIMVYGGTIKPGHFQGKSLDIVTAFQVYGEYVNGSVSDEHRQNVIRNSCPGAGACGGMYTANTMASAIEAMGMSLPYSSSTPAEDPLKLDECRLAGKYLLELLKKDVKPRDIITRKSLRNAMVMVMALGGSTNAVLHFIAIAKSVGIELTLDDFQKVSNEVPFLADLKPSGKYVMEDLHKIGGTPAVIRYLLEQGFLDGDCLTVTGKTLAENAELFPPLSKGQDIIRPIENPIKKTAHLQILYGNVAPQGSVAKITGKEGLYFSGPAFVFEGEEAMIAAISEDPQSFKGKVVVIRGEGPKGGPGMPEMLTPTSAIMGAGLGKDVALLTDGRFSGGSHGFVVGHICPEAQEGGPIGLIQNGDVINIDCEKRRIDVLLTDEELEARRKRWSAPPYKATRGVLYKGDQASIIGGVIEFIKELHQVHQALESQKRRKSLSPSPGPSPKTLQSTVIQLDNSSRIETDQSFKELGASCNSSTADVEVKISGSNVILKVISHRIPGQVAKIIGVLEGLSFEVLHLNISSMEDTVLYHFVVKIGLECQLSLEELAMEVQQSFSSEAITVL
;
A
#
# COMPACT_ATOMS: atom_id res chain seq x y z
N MET A 1 75.53 7.02 -18.77
CA MET A 1 75.53 5.57 -19.07
C MET A 1 74.22 5.27 -19.77
N TYR A 2 74.34 4.96 -21.07
CA TYR A 2 73.33 4.59 -22.08
C TYR A 2 72.38 3.46 -21.59
N SER A 3 71.19 3.17 -22.12
CA SER A 3 70.29 3.67 -23.19
C SER A 3 69.08 2.71 -23.12
N THR A 4 67.82 3.13 -22.97
CA THR A 4 66.83 3.35 -24.05
C THR A 4 66.58 2.22 -25.07
N LEU A 5 65.28 1.89 -25.22
CA LEU A 5 64.49 1.57 -26.45
C LEU A 5 64.58 0.11 -27.00
N PHE A 6 63.58 -0.51 -27.65
CA PHE A 6 62.39 -0.04 -28.40
C PHE A 6 61.29 -1.12 -28.46
N SER A 7 60.06 -0.65 -28.72
CA SER A 7 58.82 -1.36 -29.06
C SER A 7 58.75 -1.76 -30.55
N GLN A 8 57.90 -2.75 -30.90
CA GLN A 8 56.81 -2.68 -31.92
C GLN A 8 56.54 -3.99 -32.73
N THR A 9 55.34 -4.55 -32.50
CA THR A 9 54.27 -4.95 -33.45
C THR A 9 54.55 -5.26 -34.93
N PHE A 10 54.07 -6.41 -35.46
CA PHE A 10 52.90 -6.60 -36.37
C PHE A 10 52.86 -7.99 -37.07
N PHE A 11 51.64 -8.51 -37.25
CA PHE A 11 51.12 -9.73 -37.95
C PHE A 11 51.36 -9.75 -39.49
N PRO A 12 50.78 -10.67 -40.33
CA PRO A 12 50.47 -12.13 -40.26
C PRO A 12 50.93 -12.93 -41.53
N ALA A 13 50.83 -14.28 -41.56
CA ALA A 13 50.63 -15.04 -42.81
C ALA A 13 50.15 -16.50 -42.62
N THR A 14 48.91 -16.72 -43.05
CA THR A 14 48.29 -17.89 -43.75
C THR A 14 48.97 -19.27 -43.84
N THR A 15 48.20 -20.24 -43.32
CA THR A 15 47.86 -21.59 -43.83
C THR A 15 48.45 -22.10 -45.15
N THR A 16 49.02 -23.32 -45.10
CA THR A 16 48.83 -24.35 -46.15
C THR A 16 48.69 -25.75 -45.53
N THR A 17 47.71 -26.46 -46.07
CA THR A 17 47.18 -27.79 -45.74
C THR A 17 48.09 -28.94 -46.15
N SER A 18 48.16 -29.99 -45.32
CA SER A 18 48.55 -31.35 -45.73
C SER A 18 47.59 -32.36 -45.09
N LEU A 19 46.83 -33.03 -45.94
CA LEU A 19 45.83 -34.06 -45.63
C LEU A 19 46.51 -35.34 -45.15
N ARG A 20 46.15 -35.82 -43.95
CA ARG A 20 46.36 -37.22 -43.55
C ARG A 20 45.00 -37.87 -43.25
N SER A 21 44.71 -38.93 -43.99
CA SER A 21 43.54 -39.79 -43.89
C SER A 21 43.52 -40.64 -42.61
N PRO A 22 42.40 -40.73 -41.88
CA PRO A 22 42.22 -41.71 -40.80
C PRO A 22 41.78 -43.10 -41.33
N PRO A 23 42.05 -44.19 -40.58
CA PRO A 23 41.88 -45.59 -41.01
C PRO A 23 40.41 -46.05 -41.01
N PRO A 24 40.08 -47.23 -41.61
CA PRO A 24 38.70 -47.63 -41.88
C PRO A 24 37.94 -48.02 -40.62
N ARG A 25 36.64 -47.64 -40.58
CA ARG A 25 35.68 -48.02 -39.54
C ARG A 25 35.27 -49.48 -39.72
N SER A 26 35.55 -50.34 -38.74
CA SER A 26 34.94 -51.66 -38.62
C SER A 26 33.61 -51.55 -37.88
N PHE A 27 32.52 -51.97 -38.52
CA PHE A 27 31.22 -52.15 -37.87
C PHE A 27 31.22 -53.51 -37.17
N THR A 28 31.14 -53.50 -35.84
CA THR A 28 30.90 -54.72 -35.05
C THR A 28 29.48 -54.68 -34.51
N ILE A 29 28.61 -55.57 -34.99
CA ILE A 29 27.29 -55.80 -34.41
C ILE A 29 27.48 -56.65 -33.16
N ARG A 30 27.24 -56.09 -31.97
CA ARG A 30 27.09 -56.85 -30.72
C ARG A 30 25.61 -56.88 -30.34
N ALA A 31 25.04 -58.08 -30.37
CA ALA A 31 23.77 -58.37 -29.69
C ALA A 31 24.03 -58.40 -28.17
N SER A 32 23.23 -57.66 -27.40
CA SER A 32 23.19 -57.78 -25.94
C SER A 32 21.78 -58.18 -25.51
N SER A 33 21.68 -59.33 -24.85
CA SER A 33 20.48 -59.85 -24.20
C SER A 33 20.08 -58.95 -23.03
N SER A 34 18.79 -58.61 -22.96
CA SER A 34 18.19 -57.90 -21.83
C SER A 34 18.13 -58.81 -20.60
N THR A 35 18.94 -58.52 -19.59
CA THR A 35 18.69 -58.96 -18.22
C THR A 35 17.89 -57.85 -17.55
N THR A 36 16.64 -58.13 -17.17
CA THR A 36 15.78 -57.22 -16.43
C THR A 36 16.35 -57.05 -15.02
N THR A 37 17.27 -56.11 -14.86
CA THR A 37 17.59 -55.56 -13.55
C THR A 37 16.50 -54.56 -13.23
N THR A 38 15.70 -54.85 -12.22
CA THR A 38 14.76 -53.90 -11.64
C THR A 38 15.55 -52.69 -11.16
N THR A 39 15.70 -51.67 -12.00
CA THR A 39 16.09 -50.34 -11.57
C THR A 39 14.96 -49.86 -10.69
N THR A 40 15.16 -49.98 -9.38
CA THR A 40 14.55 -49.05 -8.44
C THR A 40 14.75 -47.67 -9.03
N THR A 41 13.65 -47.03 -9.42
CA THR A 41 13.63 -45.60 -9.67
C THR A 41 14.16 -44.96 -8.39
N ASP A 42 15.44 -44.64 -8.42
CA ASP A 42 16.05 -43.74 -7.47
C ASP A 42 15.23 -42.46 -7.60
N SER A 43 14.36 -42.23 -6.63
CA SER A 43 13.68 -40.96 -6.50
C SER A 43 14.80 -39.96 -6.27
N GLN A 44 15.28 -39.33 -7.35
CA GLN A 44 16.14 -38.16 -7.25
C GLN A 44 15.38 -37.21 -6.34
N SER A 45 15.87 -37.11 -5.10
CA SER A 45 15.53 -36.06 -4.18
C SER A 45 15.93 -34.77 -4.89
N THR A 46 15.01 -34.17 -5.63
CA THR A 46 15.23 -32.89 -6.31
C THR A 46 15.31 -31.85 -5.22
N THR A 47 16.52 -31.60 -4.72
CA THR A 47 16.79 -30.54 -3.76
C THR A 47 16.23 -29.24 -4.36
N PRO A 48 15.31 -28.53 -3.67
CA PRO A 48 14.70 -27.35 -4.23
C PRO A 48 15.78 -26.30 -4.53
N LYS A 49 15.75 -25.77 -5.76
CA LYS A 49 16.67 -24.71 -6.20
C LYS A 49 16.47 -23.48 -5.31
N LEU A 50 17.54 -23.04 -4.63
CA LEU A 50 17.47 -21.91 -3.68
C LEU A 50 17.48 -20.56 -4.40
N ASN A 51 18.21 -20.45 -5.52
CA ASN A 51 18.33 -19.25 -6.36
C ASN A 51 17.23 -19.18 -7.44
N LYS A 52 15.96 -19.35 -7.04
CA LYS A 52 14.80 -19.45 -7.96
C LYS A 52 14.66 -18.26 -8.91
N TYR A 53 14.93 -17.06 -8.43
CA TYR A 53 14.81 -15.82 -9.18
C TYR A 53 16.17 -15.38 -9.72
N SER A 54 17.21 -15.35 -8.88
CA SER A 54 18.51 -14.80 -9.30
C SER A 54 19.20 -15.65 -10.37
N SER A 55 18.88 -16.95 -10.45
CA SER A 55 19.30 -17.79 -11.59
C SER A 55 18.94 -17.21 -12.94
N ARG A 56 17.86 -16.41 -13.05
CA ARG A 56 17.48 -15.73 -14.29
C ARG A 56 18.57 -14.80 -14.81
N VAL A 57 19.38 -14.21 -13.94
CA VAL A 57 20.45 -13.27 -14.27
C VAL A 57 21.85 -13.85 -14.05
N THR A 58 22.00 -14.93 -13.28
CA THR A 58 23.31 -15.55 -13.00
C THR A 58 23.64 -16.76 -13.89
N GLU A 59 22.66 -17.50 -14.42
CA GLU A 59 22.95 -18.77 -15.13
C GLU A 59 22.94 -18.67 -16.68
N PRO A 60 21.95 -18.05 -17.36
CA PRO A 60 21.89 -18.08 -18.81
C PRO A 60 23.06 -17.36 -19.46
N ARG A 61 23.67 -17.96 -20.48
CA ARG A 61 24.73 -17.30 -21.28
C ARG A 61 24.26 -15.99 -21.93
N SER A 62 22.96 -15.87 -22.22
CA SER A 62 22.34 -14.63 -22.73
C SER A 62 22.28 -13.50 -21.70
N GLN A 63 22.69 -13.76 -20.45
CA GLN A 63 22.78 -12.78 -19.36
C GLN A 63 24.21 -12.43 -18.98
N GLY A 64 25.15 -12.57 -19.93
CA GLY A 64 26.55 -12.18 -19.72
C GLY A 64 26.73 -10.73 -19.25
N ALA A 65 25.86 -9.80 -19.68
CA ALA A 65 25.89 -8.42 -19.19
C ALA A 65 25.53 -8.31 -17.70
N SER A 66 24.50 -9.05 -17.25
CA SER A 66 24.10 -9.11 -15.85
C SER A 66 25.19 -9.73 -14.99
N GLN A 67 25.77 -10.85 -15.44
CA GLN A 67 26.91 -11.51 -14.80
C GLN A 67 28.11 -10.56 -14.68
N ALA A 68 28.44 -9.82 -15.73
CA ALA A 68 29.54 -8.83 -15.71
C ALA A 68 29.34 -7.75 -14.64
N VAL A 69 28.12 -7.22 -14.48
CA VAL A 69 27.81 -6.26 -13.41
C VAL A 69 27.95 -6.91 -12.03
N LEU A 70 27.49 -8.16 -11.88
CA LEU A 70 27.61 -8.92 -10.63
C LEU A 70 29.07 -9.20 -10.25
N TYR A 71 29.95 -9.53 -11.20
CA TYR A 71 31.40 -9.57 -10.96
C TYR A 71 31.94 -8.20 -10.57
N GLY A 72 31.47 -7.12 -11.21
CA GLY A 72 31.88 -5.75 -10.91
C GLY A 72 31.58 -5.32 -9.47
N VAL A 73 30.48 -5.81 -8.87
CA VAL A 73 30.18 -5.58 -7.44
C VAL A 73 30.86 -6.57 -6.49
N GLY A 74 31.69 -7.47 -7.03
CA GLY A 74 32.61 -8.31 -6.26
C GLY A 74 32.19 -9.78 -6.07
N LEU A 75 31.21 -10.29 -6.82
CA LEU A 75 30.87 -11.72 -6.78
C LEU A 75 31.93 -12.56 -7.51
N SER A 76 32.17 -13.76 -7.01
CA SER A 76 32.97 -14.80 -7.68
C SER A 76 32.09 -15.77 -8.47
N ASP A 77 32.70 -16.68 -9.24
CA ASP A 77 31.97 -17.75 -9.94
C ASP A 77 31.13 -18.60 -8.98
N ASP A 78 31.69 -18.94 -7.81
CA ASP A 78 30.99 -19.72 -6.78
C ASP A 78 29.76 -18.98 -6.23
N ASP A 79 29.82 -17.64 -6.17
CA ASP A 79 28.72 -16.82 -5.69
C ASP A 79 27.53 -16.77 -6.64
N MET A 80 27.74 -16.97 -7.95
CA MET A 80 26.67 -16.93 -8.97
C MET A 80 25.61 -18.02 -8.77
N THR A 81 25.94 -19.08 -8.03
CA THR A 81 25.04 -20.20 -7.72
C THR A 81 24.24 -20.01 -6.43
N LYS A 82 24.61 -19.03 -5.61
CA LYS A 82 23.99 -18.78 -4.30
C LYS A 82 22.74 -17.90 -4.44
N PRO A 83 21.75 -18.06 -3.54
CA PRO A 83 20.61 -17.16 -3.52
C PRO A 83 21.04 -15.74 -3.15
N GLN A 84 20.43 -14.75 -3.80
CA GLN A 84 20.67 -13.33 -3.60
C GLN A 84 19.55 -12.73 -2.75
N ILE A 85 19.92 -12.07 -1.66
CA ILE A 85 18.99 -11.55 -0.65
C ILE A 85 18.99 -10.03 -0.71
N GLY A 86 17.81 -9.47 -0.98
CA GLY A 86 17.57 -8.05 -0.80
C GLY A 86 17.52 -7.70 0.68
N VAL A 87 18.42 -6.84 1.15
CA VAL A 87 18.38 -6.30 2.52
C VAL A 87 17.87 -4.87 2.45
N SER A 88 16.57 -4.69 2.64
CA SER A 88 15.87 -3.42 2.40
C SER A 88 15.70 -2.61 3.70
N SER A 89 16.65 -1.75 4.02
CA SER A 89 16.53 -0.85 5.18
C SER A 89 15.72 0.40 4.85
N VAL A 90 15.23 1.07 5.89
CA VAL A 90 14.58 2.39 5.81
C VAL A 90 15.38 3.43 6.59
N TRP A 91 16.71 3.39 6.45
CA TRP A 91 17.64 4.25 7.19
C TRP A 91 17.66 5.67 6.61
N TYR A 92 17.71 6.65 7.51
CA TYR A 92 18.10 8.05 7.25
C TYR A 92 18.41 8.73 8.58
N GLU A 93 19.24 9.77 8.57
CA GLU A 93 19.81 10.36 9.79
C GLU A 93 18.82 11.25 10.56
N GLY A 94 17.93 11.95 9.86
CA GLY A 94 17.06 12.99 10.42
C GLY A 94 15.90 12.50 11.29
N ASN A 95 15.89 11.25 11.74
CA ASN A 95 14.86 10.71 12.62
C ASN A 95 15.42 9.66 13.58
N THR A 96 15.06 9.77 14.86
CA THR A 96 15.48 8.82 15.90
C THR A 96 15.03 7.39 15.60
N CYS A 97 13.87 7.22 14.97
CA CYS A 97 13.34 5.89 14.63
C CYS A 97 14.16 5.15 13.57
N ASN A 98 14.99 5.85 12.79
CA ASN A 98 15.62 5.31 11.59
C ASN A 98 17.15 5.45 11.56
N MET A 99 17.74 6.34 12.37
CA MET A 99 19.16 6.67 12.29
C MET A 99 20.11 5.49 12.55
N HIS A 100 19.68 4.48 13.32
CA HIS A 100 20.46 3.29 13.65
C HIS A 100 20.30 2.13 12.64
N LEU A 101 19.34 2.21 11.71
CA LEU A 101 18.99 1.08 10.85
C LEU A 101 20.10 0.71 9.85
N LEU A 102 21.06 1.61 9.59
CA LEU A 102 22.25 1.29 8.78
C LEU A 102 23.14 0.26 9.48
N GLN A 103 23.31 0.38 10.79
CA GLN A 103 24.07 -0.57 11.61
C GLN A 103 23.37 -1.93 11.65
N LEU A 104 22.04 -1.91 11.84
CA LEU A 104 21.23 -3.13 11.77
C LEU A 104 21.31 -3.80 10.40
N SER A 105 21.30 -3.01 9.32
CA SER A 105 21.47 -3.48 7.94
C SER A 105 22.81 -4.16 7.69
N GLU A 106 23.90 -3.66 8.29
CA GLU A 106 25.20 -4.35 8.23
C GLU A 106 25.16 -5.68 8.99
N ALA A 107 24.57 -5.72 10.19
CA ALA A 107 24.42 -6.97 10.95
C ALA A 107 23.57 -8.02 10.22
N VAL A 108 22.50 -7.61 9.52
CA VAL A 108 21.73 -8.52 8.64
C VAL A 108 22.57 -9.03 7.49
N LYS A 109 23.35 -8.16 6.83
CA LYS A 109 24.26 -8.56 5.75
C LYS A 109 25.29 -9.57 6.23
N GLU A 110 25.89 -9.36 7.40
CA GLU A 110 26.79 -10.35 8.04
C GLU A 110 26.09 -11.70 8.19
N GLY A 111 24.91 -11.73 8.80
CA GLY A 111 24.14 -12.96 9.04
C GLY A 111 23.73 -13.70 7.76
N VAL A 112 23.37 -12.98 6.70
CA VAL A 112 23.07 -13.55 5.38
C VAL A 112 24.31 -14.18 4.75
N LYS A 113 25.47 -13.50 4.86
CA LYS A 113 26.74 -14.02 4.34
C LYS A 113 27.18 -15.27 5.10
N GLU A 114 27.06 -15.26 6.43
CA GLU A 114 27.34 -16.43 7.29
C GLU A 114 26.45 -17.64 6.97
N ALA A 115 25.23 -17.39 6.52
CA ALA A 115 24.31 -18.42 6.05
C ALA A 115 24.63 -18.94 4.62
N GLY A 116 25.71 -18.48 3.98
CA GLY A 116 26.13 -18.93 2.65
C GLY A 116 25.31 -18.34 1.50
N MET A 117 24.70 -17.18 1.71
CA MET A 117 23.91 -16.46 0.70
C MET A 117 24.56 -15.11 0.34
N ILE A 118 24.09 -14.44 -0.71
CA ILE A 118 24.63 -13.15 -1.16
C ILE A 118 23.74 -11.99 -0.67
N PRO A 119 24.20 -11.16 0.27
CA PRO A 119 23.44 -9.99 0.71
C PRO A 119 23.69 -8.78 -0.20
N PHE A 120 22.61 -8.25 -0.79
CA PHE A 120 22.62 -6.93 -1.43
C PHE A 120 21.76 -5.96 -0.65
N ARG A 121 22.44 -5.08 0.10
CA ARG A 121 21.77 -3.99 0.81
C ARG A 121 21.29 -2.93 -0.17
N PHE A 122 20.04 -2.52 0.02
CA PHE A 122 19.51 -1.31 -0.57
C PHE A 122 18.63 -0.60 0.46
N ASN A 123 18.33 0.67 0.21
CA ASN A 123 17.60 1.50 1.16
C ASN A 123 16.46 2.22 0.46
N THR A 124 15.30 2.31 1.11
CA THR A 124 14.18 3.14 0.65
C THR A 124 13.97 4.33 1.59
N ILE A 125 13.09 5.25 1.20
CA ILE A 125 12.78 6.46 1.94
C ILE A 125 11.92 6.16 3.18
N GLY A 126 11.91 7.10 4.11
CA GLY A 126 10.95 7.16 5.21
C GLY A 126 10.67 8.61 5.57
N VAL A 127 9.65 8.84 6.39
CA VAL A 127 9.30 10.16 6.93
C VAL A 127 9.06 10.05 8.43
N SER A 128 9.39 11.11 9.16
CA SER A 128 9.15 11.17 10.61
C SER A 128 7.78 11.77 10.89
N ASP A 129 6.86 10.95 11.39
CA ASP A 129 5.55 11.42 11.83
C ASP A 129 5.67 12.38 13.01
N ALA A 130 6.62 12.15 13.92
CA ALA A 130 6.86 13.03 15.06
C ALA A 130 7.31 14.44 14.63
N ILE A 131 8.21 14.56 13.65
CA ILE A 131 8.69 15.86 13.17
C ILE A 131 7.63 16.56 12.30
N SER A 132 6.91 15.81 11.48
CA SER A 132 5.93 16.39 10.54
C SER A 132 4.59 16.76 11.20
N MET A 133 4.33 16.27 12.41
CA MET A 133 3.12 16.54 13.18
C MET A 133 2.84 18.05 13.32
N GLY A 134 1.58 18.46 13.12
CA GLY A 134 1.17 19.87 13.20
C GLY A 134 1.66 20.75 12.04
N THR A 135 2.15 20.15 10.95
CA THR A 135 2.57 20.87 9.74
C THR A 135 1.99 20.21 8.48
N ARG A 136 1.98 20.93 7.35
CA ARG A 136 1.64 20.38 6.03
C ARG A 136 2.56 19.22 5.60
N GLY A 137 3.72 19.03 6.25
CA GLY A 137 4.56 17.85 6.06
C GLY A 137 3.82 16.53 6.35
N MET A 138 2.85 16.55 7.27
CA MET A 138 2.05 15.37 7.64
C MET A 138 1.22 14.81 6.47
N CYS A 139 0.92 15.62 5.45
CA CYS A 139 0.27 15.16 4.21
C CYS A 139 1.13 14.11 3.47
N TYR A 140 2.44 14.09 3.69
CA TYR A 140 3.36 13.13 3.07
C TYR A 140 3.60 11.88 3.94
N SER A 141 2.96 11.78 5.11
CA SER A 141 3.09 10.64 6.02
C SER A 141 2.52 9.35 5.41
N LEU A 142 1.18 9.22 5.33
CA LEU A 142 0.53 7.95 5.03
C LEU A 142 0.97 7.38 3.68
N GLN A 143 1.03 8.21 2.65
CA GLN A 143 1.44 7.83 1.29
C GLN A 143 2.89 7.32 1.21
N SER A 144 3.75 7.65 2.19
CA SER A 144 5.11 7.08 2.24
C SER A 144 5.07 5.55 2.41
N ARG A 145 4.01 4.99 3.02
CA ARG A 145 3.75 3.54 3.06
C ARG A 145 3.79 2.95 1.66
N ASP A 146 3.08 3.57 0.72
CA ASP A 146 2.91 3.08 -0.63
C ASP A 146 4.18 3.29 -1.46
N ILE A 147 4.88 4.42 -1.28
CA ILE A 147 6.21 4.62 -1.88
C ILE A 147 7.20 3.54 -1.41
N ILE A 148 7.21 3.22 -0.11
CA ILE A 148 8.07 2.18 0.45
C ILE A 148 7.74 0.82 -0.17
N ALA A 149 6.45 0.50 -0.29
CA ALA A 149 6.01 -0.73 -0.92
C ALA A 149 6.48 -0.82 -2.38
N ASP A 150 6.22 0.23 -3.17
CA ASP A 150 6.60 0.32 -4.58
C ASP A 150 8.13 0.29 -4.76
N SER A 151 8.88 0.93 -3.86
CA SER A 151 10.35 0.94 -3.90
C SER A 151 10.93 -0.47 -3.72
N ILE A 152 10.46 -1.20 -2.71
CA ILE A 152 10.94 -2.56 -2.42
C ILE A 152 10.51 -3.51 -3.53
N GLU A 153 9.26 -3.43 -3.98
CA GLU A 153 8.75 -4.21 -5.11
C GLU A 153 9.59 -4.00 -6.38
N THR A 154 9.93 -2.74 -6.68
CA THR A 154 10.74 -2.36 -7.84
C THR A 154 12.12 -2.99 -7.78
N VAL A 155 12.86 -2.79 -6.68
CA VAL A 155 14.24 -3.30 -6.56
C VAL A 155 14.25 -4.83 -6.57
N MET A 156 13.39 -5.47 -5.78
CA MET A 156 13.31 -6.92 -5.74
C MET A 156 12.99 -7.53 -7.10
N SER A 157 12.07 -6.92 -7.85
CA SER A 157 11.67 -7.40 -9.18
C SER A 157 12.75 -7.18 -10.24
N ALA A 158 13.30 -5.97 -10.32
CA ALA A 158 14.32 -5.62 -11.31
C ALA A 158 15.62 -6.39 -11.11
N GLN A 159 16.03 -6.58 -9.86
CA GLN A 159 17.29 -7.23 -9.51
C GLN A 159 17.18 -8.75 -9.34
N TRP A 160 15.98 -9.32 -9.48
CA TRP A 160 15.74 -10.77 -9.39
C TRP A 160 16.18 -11.43 -8.06
N TYR A 161 16.16 -10.70 -6.94
CA TYR A 161 16.54 -11.25 -5.64
C TYR A 161 15.59 -12.37 -5.16
N ASP A 162 16.13 -13.42 -4.57
CA ASP A 162 15.40 -14.64 -4.19
C ASP A 162 14.58 -14.49 -2.92
N GLY A 163 15.02 -13.64 -2.00
CA GLY A 163 14.34 -13.38 -0.73
C GLY A 163 14.67 -11.99 -0.19
N ASN A 164 13.94 -11.55 0.84
CA ASN A 164 14.03 -10.20 1.35
C ASN A 164 14.07 -10.14 2.89
N ILE A 165 14.97 -9.34 3.45
CA ILE A 165 14.93 -8.96 4.86
C ILE A 165 14.74 -7.45 4.92
N SER A 166 13.57 -7.02 5.40
CA SER A 166 13.28 -5.60 5.55
C SER A 166 13.53 -5.13 6.97
N ILE A 167 14.09 -3.92 7.10
CA ILE A 167 14.45 -3.32 8.39
C ILE A 167 13.74 -1.96 8.54
N PRO A 168 12.42 -1.95 8.81
CA PRO A 168 11.66 -0.74 9.07
C PRO A 168 11.78 -0.29 10.55
N GLY A 169 11.69 1.03 10.80
CA GLY A 169 11.80 1.58 12.15
C GLY A 169 10.71 2.58 12.56
N CYS A 170 10.00 3.18 11.61
CA CYS A 170 8.97 4.19 11.89
C CYS A 170 7.58 3.78 11.37
N ASP A 171 6.56 4.43 11.90
CA ASP A 171 5.13 4.18 11.74
C ASP A 171 4.71 3.54 10.39
N LYS A 172 4.88 4.27 9.27
CA LYS A 172 4.43 3.85 7.94
C LYS A 172 5.38 2.84 7.25
N ASN A 173 6.58 2.65 7.80
CA ASN A 173 7.58 1.77 7.21
C ASN A 173 7.15 0.31 7.28
N MET A 174 6.75 -0.16 8.46
CA MET A 174 6.35 -1.56 8.70
C MET A 174 5.26 -2.03 7.73
N PRO A 175 4.10 -1.35 7.59
CA PRO A 175 3.11 -1.78 6.61
C PRO A 175 3.61 -1.70 5.17
N GLY A 176 4.43 -0.71 4.80
CA GLY A 176 5.00 -0.60 3.46
C GLY A 176 5.85 -1.83 3.08
N THR A 177 6.69 -2.31 4.00
CA THR A 177 7.54 -3.48 3.75
C THR A 177 6.71 -4.77 3.64
N ILE A 178 5.72 -4.97 4.51
CA ILE A 178 4.84 -6.15 4.44
C ILE A 178 3.99 -6.14 3.16
N ILE A 179 3.50 -4.97 2.72
CA ILE A 179 2.76 -4.86 1.45
C ILE A 179 3.64 -5.33 0.28
N ALA A 180 4.90 -4.87 0.20
CA ALA A 180 5.84 -5.32 -0.83
C ALA A 180 6.07 -6.83 -0.79
N MET A 181 6.29 -7.39 0.41
CA MET A 181 6.47 -8.83 0.59
C MET A 181 5.25 -9.62 0.09
N GLY A 182 4.02 -9.17 0.39
CA GLY A 182 2.79 -9.81 -0.06
C GLY A 182 2.58 -9.76 -1.58
N ARG A 183 2.94 -8.63 -2.22
CA ARG A 183 2.91 -8.47 -3.68
C ARG A 183 3.91 -9.40 -4.38
N LEU A 184 5.16 -9.40 -3.93
CA LEU A 184 6.24 -10.21 -4.50
C LEU A 184 6.09 -11.71 -4.23
N ASN A 185 5.54 -12.06 -3.05
CA ASN A 185 5.42 -13.41 -2.53
C ASN A 185 6.72 -14.23 -2.62
N ARG A 186 7.86 -13.62 -2.26
CA ARG A 186 9.17 -14.29 -2.13
C ARG A 186 9.49 -14.47 -0.65
N PRO A 187 10.21 -15.54 -0.23
CA PRO A 187 10.57 -15.74 1.18
C PRO A 187 11.12 -14.46 1.80
N SER A 188 10.49 -14.01 2.89
CA SER A 188 10.78 -12.69 3.46
C SER A 188 10.61 -12.66 4.98
N ILE A 189 11.39 -11.80 5.63
CA ILE A 189 11.33 -11.54 7.07
C ILE A 189 11.31 -10.02 7.30
N MET A 190 10.48 -9.56 8.23
CA MET A 190 10.58 -8.19 8.77
C MET A 190 11.35 -8.20 10.09
N VAL A 191 12.40 -7.39 10.18
CA VAL A 191 13.14 -7.11 11.43
C VAL A 191 12.78 -5.70 11.87
N TYR A 192 12.01 -5.56 12.94
CA TYR A 192 11.66 -4.23 13.46
C TYR A 192 12.90 -3.56 14.06
N GLY A 193 13.10 -2.27 13.75
CA GLY A 193 14.22 -1.47 14.27
C GLY A 193 14.25 -1.34 15.79
N GLY A 194 13.12 -1.53 16.48
CA GLY A 194 13.02 -1.46 17.94
C GLY A 194 12.49 -0.13 18.46
N THR A 195 11.94 -0.18 19.67
CA THR A 195 11.40 0.99 20.38
C THR A 195 12.52 1.87 20.96
N ILE A 196 12.29 3.18 21.05
CA ILE A 196 13.14 4.09 21.82
C ILE A 196 12.98 3.80 23.32
N LYS A 197 14.04 4.02 24.09
CA LYS A 197 13.95 4.05 25.55
C LYS A 197 13.27 5.33 26.02
N PRO A 198 12.54 5.31 27.15
CA PRO A 198 11.94 6.53 27.69
C PRO A 198 13.02 7.52 28.12
N GLY A 199 12.75 8.80 27.87
CA GLY A 199 13.53 9.91 28.40
C GLY A 199 13.36 10.03 29.92
N HIS A 200 14.32 10.65 30.60
CA HIS A 200 14.24 10.84 32.06
C HIS A 200 14.66 12.26 32.46
N PHE A 201 13.80 12.95 33.21
CA PHE A 201 14.12 14.27 33.76
C PHE A 201 13.46 14.42 35.15
N GLN A 202 14.25 14.79 36.16
CA GLN A 202 13.79 14.98 37.55
C GLN A 202 12.96 13.81 38.12
N GLY A 203 13.37 12.57 37.82
CA GLY A 203 12.67 11.36 38.30
C GLY A 203 11.35 11.06 37.57
N LYS A 204 10.99 11.84 36.53
CA LYS A 204 9.84 11.57 35.65
C LYS A 204 10.32 10.97 34.33
N SER A 205 9.59 9.97 33.85
CA SER A 205 9.78 9.42 32.51
C SER A 205 9.06 10.29 31.47
N LEU A 206 9.77 10.60 30.39
CA LEU A 206 9.32 11.43 29.28
C LEU A 206 9.27 10.62 27.98
N ASP A 207 8.45 11.07 27.06
CA ASP A 207 8.35 10.55 25.69
C ASP A 207 7.94 11.67 24.72
N ILE A 208 7.79 11.33 23.44
CA ILE A 208 7.40 12.30 22.41
C ILE A 208 6.03 12.95 22.69
N VAL A 209 5.07 12.22 23.30
CA VAL A 209 3.77 12.79 23.65
C VAL A 209 3.92 13.81 24.77
N THR A 210 4.82 13.58 25.71
CA THR A 210 5.18 14.55 26.75
C THR A 210 5.72 15.84 26.12
N ALA A 211 6.56 15.74 25.09
CA ALA A 211 7.06 16.90 24.34
C ALA A 211 5.94 17.66 23.57
N PHE A 212 4.90 16.96 23.11
CA PHE A 212 3.74 17.62 22.49
C PHE A 212 2.84 18.30 23.53
N GLN A 213 2.58 17.65 24.67
CA GLN A 213 1.68 18.14 25.70
C GLN A 213 2.24 19.37 26.45
N VAL A 214 3.56 19.42 26.66
CA VAL A 214 4.18 20.52 27.42
C VAL A 214 4.01 21.90 26.77
N TYR A 215 3.71 21.97 25.46
CA TYR A 215 3.34 23.23 24.83
C TYR A 215 2.00 23.76 25.33
N GLY A 216 0.99 22.89 25.46
CA GLY A 216 -0.31 23.26 26.01
C GLY A 216 -0.21 23.70 27.47
N GLU A 217 0.61 23.00 28.27
CA GLU A 217 0.91 23.37 29.66
C GLU A 217 1.65 24.71 29.78
N TYR A 218 2.49 25.06 28.79
CA TYR A 218 3.16 26.35 28.76
C TYR A 218 2.19 27.48 28.43
N VAL A 219 1.36 27.30 27.40
CA VAL A 219 0.37 28.31 26.95
C VAL A 219 -0.66 28.62 28.03
N ASN A 220 -1.11 27.61 28.80
CA ASN A 220 -2.06 27.83 29.89
C ASN A 220 -1.40 28.32 31.20
N GLY A 221 -0.08 28.55 31.20
CA GLY A 221 0.69 29.06 32.34
C GLY A 221 1.02 28.04 33.43
N SER A 222 0.81 26.74 33.20
CA SER A 222 1.11 25.68 34.19
C SER A 222 2.61 25.39 34.33
N VAL A 223 3.42 25.65 33.29
CA VAL A 223 4.88 25.43 33.31
C VAL A 223 5.64 26.62 32.73
N SER A 224 6.89 26.81 33.19
CA SER A 224 7.79 27.83 32.64
C SER A 224 8.37 27.41 31.28
N ASP A 225 8.85 28.37 30.48
CA ASP A 225 9.55 28.05 29.22
C ASP A 225 10.83 27.23 29.46
N GLU A 226 11.53 27.47 30.58
CA GLU A 226 12.68 26.67 30.99
C GLU A 226 12.28 25.20 31.22
N HIS A 227 11.18 24.96 31.92
CA HIS A 227 10.66 23.62 32.11
C HIS A 227 10.29 22.96 30.77
N ARG A 228 9.59 23.70 29.89
CA ARG A 228 9.24 23.25 28.55
C ARG A 228 10.46 22.81 27.74
N GLN A 229 11.52 23.63 27.73
CA GLN A 229 12.77 23.32 27.04
C GLN A 229 13.48 22.10 27.62
N ASN A 230 13.46 21.93 28.94
CA ASN A 230 14.04 20.75 29.59
C ASN A 230 13.27 19.47 29.23
N VAL A 231 11.94 19.51 29.15
CA VAL A 231 11.15 18.37 28.66
C VAL A 231 11.56 18.02 27.22
N ILE A 232 11.63 19.01 26.32
CA ILE A 232 12.00 18.78 24.91
C ILE A 232 13.38 18.14 24.78
N ARG A 233 14.39 18.67 25.49
CA ARG A 233 15.79 18.17 25.42
C ARG A 233 15.94 16.73 25.93
N ASN A 234 15.05 16.26 26.79
CA ASN A 234 15.17 14.97 27.45
C ASN A 234 14.11 13.95 27.01
N SER A 235 13.21 14.28 26.08
CA SER A 235 12.10 13.38 25.70
C SER A 235 12.51 12.25 24.74
N CYS A 236 13.54 12.46 23.92
CA CYS A 236 14.03 11.49 22.93
C CYS A 236 15.52 11.22 23.18
N PRO A 237 15.88 10.26 24.06
CA PRO A 237 17.25 10.09 24.53
C PRO A 237 18.19 9.41 23.51
N GLY A 238 17.65 8.78 22.46
CA GLY A 238 18.45 7.97 21.54
C GLY A 238 17.64 7.40 20.37
N ALA A 239 18.12 6.28 19.82
CA ALA A 239 17.51 5.64 18.66
C ALA A 239 16.26 4.82 19.01
N GLY A 240 15.35 4.69 18.04
CA GLY A 240 14.16 3.82 18.11
C GLY A 240 12.84 4.55 17.86
N ALA A 241 11.79 3.77 17.63
CA ALA A 241 10.45 4.30 17.39
C ALA A 241 9.79 4.83 18.67
N CYS A 242 8.71 5.61 18.55
CA CYS A 242 7.98 6.17 19.69
C CYS A 242 7.58 5.10 20.73
N GLY A 243 7.90 5.33 22.01
CA GLY A 243 7.91 4.28 23.05
C GLY A 243 6.55 3.70 23.48
N GLY A 244 5.45 4.42 23.29
CA GLY A 244 4.10 3.94 23.61
C GLY A 244 3.55 2.97 22.57
N MET A 245 2.36 2.45 22.82
CA MET A 245 1.56 1.65 21.87
C MET A 245 0.90 2.53 20.79
N TYR A 246 1.72 3.37 20.15
CA TYR A 246 1.37 4.09 18.92
C TYR A 246 1.47 3.15 17.72
N THR A 247 1.30 3.65 16.50
CA THR A 247 1.25 2.80 15.31
C THR A 247 2.51 1.96 15.13
N ALA A 248 3.71 2.49 15.43
CA ALA A 248 4.95 1.75 15.21
C ALA A 248 5.00 0.45 16.03
N ASN A 249 4.82 0.55 17.35
CA ASN A 249 4.79 -0.62 18.24
C ASN A 249 3.52 -1.47 18.03
N THR A 250 2.37 -0.86 17.69
CA THR A 250 1.15 -1.61 17.33
C THR A 250 1.40 -2.52 16.13
N MET A 251 1.95 -1.97 15.04
CA MET A 251 2.23 -2.71 13.82
C MET A 251 3.32 -3.75 14.06
N ALA A 252 4.39 -3.41 14.79
CA ALA A 252 5.45 -4.36 15.11
C ALA A 252 4.90 -5.58 15.87
N SER A 253 4.16 -5.37 16.97
CA SER A 253 3.60 -6.47 17.77
C SER A 253 2.58 -7.29 16.99
N ALA A 254 1.72 -6.64 16.20
CA ALA A 254 0.72 -7.34 15.40
C ALA A 254 1.34 -8.12 14.23
N ILE A 255 2.44 -7.63 13.62
CA ILE A 255 3.18 -8.34 12.57
C ILE A 255 3.94 -9.55 13.14
N GLU A 256 4.45 -9.46 14.37
CA GLU A 256 5.02 -10.62 15.07
C GLU A 256 3.96 -11.69 15.35
N ALA A 257 2.76 -11.29 15.83
CA ALA A 257 1.64 -12.21 16.02
C ALA A 257 1.09 -12.80 14.70
N MET A 258 1.21 -12.06 13.59
CA MET A 258 0.91 -12.55 12.24
C MET A 258 1.96 -13.56 11.74
N GLY A 259 3.13 -13.62 12.38
CA GLY A 259 4.20 -14.57 12.06
C GLY A 259 5.22 -14.06 11.04
N MET A 260 5.24 -12.77 10.69
CA MET A 260 6.16 -12.20 9.68
C MET A 260 7.45 -11.60 10.26
N SER A 261 7.62 -11.67 11.58
CA SER A 261 8.83 -11.30 12.30
C SER A 261 9.27 -12.42 13.23
N LEU A 262 10.56 -12.45 13.56
CA LEU A 262 11.07 -13.37 14.58
C LEU A 262 10.49 -13.01 15.96
N PRO A 263 10.32 -13.99 16.86
CA PRO A 263 9.92 -13.72 18.23
C PRO A 263 10.84 -12.68 18.90
N TYR A 264 10.25 -11.80 19.71
CA TYR A 264 10.84 -10.61 20.35
C TYR A 264 11.10 -9.40 19.45
N SER A 265 11.06 -9.53 18.12
CA SER A 265 11.39 -8.43 17.20
C SER A 265 10.68 -7.13 17.57
N SER A 266 9.40 -7.21 17.93
CA SER A 266 8.56 -6.05 18.25
C SER A 266 8.80 -5.42 19.63
N SER A 267 9.44 -6.12 20.56
CA SER A 267 9.61 -5.66 21.95
C SER A 267 11.06 -5.32 22.32
N THR A 268 12.06 -5.91 21.65
CA THR A 268 13.47 -5.58 21.90
C THR A 268 13.75 -4.12 21.57
N PRO A 269 14.22 -3.30 22.53
CA PRO A 269 14.56 -1.89 22.29
C PRO A 269 15.64 -1.72 21.22
N ALA A 270 15.63 -0.58 20.54
CA ALA A 270 16.53 -0.31 19.41
C ALA A 270 18.02 -0.36 19.77
N GLU A 271 18.36 0.09 20.98
CA GLU A 271 19.74 0.12 21.49
C GLU A 271 20.09 -1.10 22.36
N ASP A 272 19.21 -2.10 22.42
CA ASP A 272 19.52 -3.35 23.11
C ASP A 272 20.43 -4.22 22.23
N PRO A 273 21.53 -4.78 22.76
CA PRO A 273 22.41 -5.67 21.99
C PRO A 273 21.68 -6.85 21.32
N LEU A 274 20.59 -7.34 21.92
CA LEU A 274 19.78 -8.42 21.36
C LEU A 274 19.16 -8.06 20.00
N LYS A 275 18.99 -6.77 19.70
CA LYS A 275 18.50 -6.32 18.39
C LYS A 275 19.53 -6.60 17.28
N LEU A 276 20.82 -6.43 17.55
CA LEU A 276 21.89 -6.78 16.62
C LEU A 276 22.00 -8.29 16.44
N ASP A 277 21.79 -9.05 17.51
CA ASP A 277 21.80 -10.52 17.45
C ASP A 277 20.64 -11.06 16.60
N GLU A 278 19.44 -10.51 16.76
CA GLU A 278 18.29 -10.79 15.89
C GLU A 278 18.62 -10.52 14.41
N CYS A 279 19.26 -9.38 14.11
CA CYS A 279 19.67 -9.03 12.75
C CYS A 279 20.58 -10.09 12.13
N ARG A 280 21.59 -10.57 12.87
CA ARG A 280 22.48 -11.64 12.40
C ARG A 280 21.74 -12.97 12.23
N LEU A 281 20.81 -13.29 13.14
CA LEU A 281 20.03 -14.52 13.07
C LEU A 281 19.05 -14.55 11.89
N ALA A 282 18.56 -13.39 11.44
CA ALA A 282 17.58 -13.30 10.35
C ALA A 282 18.06 -13.98 9.05
N GLY A 283 19.36 -13.92 8.74
CA GLY A 283 19.94 -14.61 7.59
C GLY A 283 19.79 -16.14 7.65
N LYS A 284 19.98 -16.74 8.83
CA LYS A 284 19.81 -18.19 9.03
C LYS A 284 18.36 -18.61 8.87
N TYR A 285 17.42 -17.86 9.46
CA TYR A 285 16.00 -18.15 9.31
C TYR A 285 15.53 -18.00 7.86
N LEU A 286 15.99 -16.97 7.14
CA LEU A 286 15.63 -16.79 5.75
C LEU A 286 16.13 -17.94 4.86
N LEU A 287 17.33 -18.45 5.10
CA LEU A 287 17.84 -19.63 4.40
C LEU A 287 16.90 -20.84 4.57
N GLU A 288 16.41 -21.07 5.79
CA GLU A 288 15.45 -22.15 6.06
C GLU A 288 14.11 -21.92 5.35
N LEU A 289 13.63 -20.68 5.27
CA LEU A 289 12.43 -20.34 4.48
C LEU A 289 12.64 -20.60 2.99
N LEU A 290 13.82 -20.27 2.44
CA LEU A 290 14.16 -20.57 1.03
C LEU A 290 14.21 -22.07 0.76
N LYS A 291 14.82 -22.86 1.65
CA LYS A 291 14.87 -24.33 1.55
C LYS A 291 13.47 -24.94 1.57
N LYS A 292 12.58 -24.44 2.42
CA LYS A 292 11.19 -24.90 2.56
C LYS A 292 10.23 -24.25 1.56
N ASP A 293 10.69 -23.26 0.82
CA ASP A 293 9.89 -22.35 -0.02
C ASP A 293 8.67 -21.74 0.71
N VAL A 294 8.85 -21.36 1.98
CA VAL A 294 7.81 -20.68 2.76
C VAL A 294 7.79 -19.21 2.38
N LYS A 295 6.66 -18.75 1.84
CA LYS A 295 6.47 -17.41 1.30
C LYS A 295 5.48 -16.59 2.14
N PRO A 296 5.45 -15.26 1.97
CA PRO A 296 4.52 -14.40 2.70
C PRO A 296 3.06 -14.83 2.64
N ARG A 297 2.55 -15.34 1.50
CA ARG A 297 1.15 -15.82 1.39
C ARG A 297 0.88 -17.16 2.10
N ASP A 298 1.93 -17.91 2.43
CA ASP A 298 1.81 -19.12 3.24
C ASP A 298 1.68 -18.78 4.75
N ILE A 299 2.18 -17.61 5.16
CA ILE A 299 2.18 -17.09 6.54
C ILE A 299 0.99 -16.14 6.76
N ILE A 300 0.78 -15.17 5.85
CA ILE A 300 -0.27 -14.16 5.91
C ILE A 300 -1.55 -14.77 5.36
N THR A 301 -2.34 -15.33 6.29
CA THR A 301 -3.61 -16.00 6.04
C THR A 301 -4.71 -15.27 6.78
N ARG A 302 -5.98 -15.64 6.55
CA ARG A 302 -7.09 -15.05 7.30
C ARG A 302 -6.98 -15.30 8.81
N LYS A 303 -6.42 -16.45 9.22
CA LYS A 303 -6.17 -16.77 10.63
C LYS A 303 -5.06 -15.91 11.23
N SER A 304 -3.93 -15.76 10.54
CA SER A 304 -2.83 -14.92 11.08
C SER A 304 -3.16 -13.42 11.06
N LEU A 305 -3.96 -12.96 10.10
CA LEU A 305 -4.56 -11.61 10.14
C LEU A 305 -5.50 -11.45 11.34
N ARG A 306 -6.28 -12.48 11.70
CA ARG A 306 -7.07 -12.48 12.94
C ARG A 306 -6.17 -12.39 14.17
N ASN A 307 -5.09 -13.17 14.24
CA ASN A 307 -4.10 -13.07 15.33
C ASN A 307 -3.52 -11.66 15.46
N ALA A 308 -3.21 -11.02 14.34
CA ALA A 308 -2.75 -9.63 14.32
C ALA A 308 -3.81 -8.68 14.90
N MET A 309 -5.08 -8.80 14.50
CA MET A 309 -6.18 -8.01 15.05
C MET A 309 -6.37 -8.25 16.56
N VAL A 310 -6.31 -9.50 17.02
CA VAL A 310 -6.39 -9.84 18.45
C VAL A 310 -5.28 -9.14 19.24
N MET A 311 -4.05 -9.15 18.70
CA MET A 311 -2.92 -8.45 19.32
C MET A 311 -3.14 -6.94 19.41
N VAL A 312 -3.65 -6.32 18.34
CA VAL A 312 -4.03 -4.89 18.34
C VAL A 312 -5.07 -4.61 19.44
N MET A 313 -6.12 -5.44 19.56
CA MET A 313 -7.18 -5.24 20.55
C MET A 313 -6.68 -5.41 21.98
N ALA A 314 -5.94 -6.49 22.26
CA ALA A 314 -5.45 -6.81 23.59
C ALA A 314 -4.46 -5.76 24.12
N LEU A 315 -3.60 -5.23 23.25
CA LEU A 315 -2.59 -4.23 23.60
C LEU A 315 -3.12 -2.80 23.59
N GLY A 316 -4.34 -2.57 23.11
CA GLY A 316 -4.85 -1.22 22.89
C GLY A 316 -4.04 -0.48 21.82
N GLY A 317 -3.92 -1.09 20.65
CA GLY A 317 -3.18 -0.57 19.50
C GLY A 317 -3.84 0.63 18.81
N SER A 318 -3.06 1.31 17.98
CA SER A 318 -3.50 2.46 17.18
C SER A 318 -4.65 2.13 16.20
N THR A 319 -5.56 3.08 15.99
CA THR A 319 -6.62 3.03 14.96
C THR A 319 -6.04 2.91 13.55
N ASN A 320 -4.82 3.41 13.31
CA ASN A 320 -4.10 3.29 12.04
C ASN A 320 -3.90 1.82 11.62
N ALA A 321 -3.88 0.88 12.58
CA ALA A 321 -3.75 -0.55 12.29
C ALA A 321 -4.88 -1.05 11.37
N VAL A 322 -6.09 -0.49 11.47
CA VAL A 322 -7.22 -0.83 10.58
C VAL A 322 -6.86 -0.55 9.12
N LEU A 323 -6.36 0.65 8.82
CA LEU A 323 -5.96 1.03 7.45
C LEU A 323 -4.82 0.15 6.93
N HIS A 324 -3.84 -0.14 7.79
CA HIS A 324 -2.65 -0.89 7.43
C HIS A 324 -2.94 -2.37 7.17
N PHE A 325 -3.71 -3.03 8.02
CA PHE A 325 -4.03 -4.45 7.85
C PHE A 325 -5.01 -4.71 6.69
N ILE A 326 -5.92 -3.77 6.38
CA ILE A 326 -6.72 -3.86 5.15
C ILE A 326 -5.82 -3.80 3.91
N ALA A 327 -4.83 -2.90 3.90
CA ALA A 327 -3.87 -2.78 2.80
C ALA A 327 -2.95 -4.02 2.68
N ILE A 328 -2.50 -4.57 3.81
CA ILE A 328 -1.71 -5.81 3.86
C ILE A 328 -2.54 -7.00 3.37
N ALA A 329 -3.77 -7.18 3.85
CA ALA A 329 -4.66 -8.26 3.41
C ALA A 329 -4.88 -8.21 1.89
N LYS A 330 -5.10 -7.00 1.35
CA LYS A 330 -5.22 -6.80 -0.09
C LYS A 330 -3.97 -7.21 -0.87
N SER A 331 -2.77 -6.96 -0.36
CA SER A 331 -1.51 -7.30 -1.07
C SER A 331 -1.31 -8.80 -1.25
N VAL A 332 -1.93 -9.62 -0.38
CA VAL A 332 -1.92 -11.08 -0.45
C VAL A 332 -3.20 -11.67 -1.04
N GLY A 333 -4.14 -10.84 -1.51
CA GLY A 333 -5.39 -11.27 -2.12
C GLY A 333 -6.45 -11.76 -1.12
N ILE A 334 -6.40 -11.30 0.13
CA ILE A 334 -7.38 -11.62 1.18
C ILE A 334 -8.29 -10.42 1.40
N GLU A 335 -9.60 -10.67 1.44
CA GLU A 335 -10.58 -9.67 1.86
C GLU A 335 -10.59 -9.54 3.40
N LEU A 336 -10.40 -8.31 3.87
CA LEU A 336 -10.50 -7.93 5.28
C LEU A 336 -11.30 -6.64 5.36
N THR A 337 -12.39 -6.65 6.14
CA THR A 337 -13.37 -5.57 6.20
C THR A 337 -13.35 -4.87 7.56
N LEU A 338 -13.98 -3.69 7.66
CA LEU A 338 -14.16 -3.02 8.96
C LEU A 338 -14.94 -3.91 9.94
N ASP A 339 -15.95 -4.63 9.46
CA ASP A 339 -16.74 -5.54 10.29
C ASP A 339 -15.92 -6.68 10.88
N ASP A 340 -14.85 -7.12 10.21
CA ASP A 340 -13.95 -8.14 10.77
C ASP A 340 -13.19 -7.61 12.00
N PHE A 341 -12.76 -6.33 11.98
CA PHE A 341 -12.19 -5.68 13.17
C PHE A 341 -13.21 -5.56 14.29
N GLN A 342 -14.46 -5.22 13.97
CA GLN A 342 -15.49 -5.09 14.99
C GLN A 342 -15.84 -6.43 15.65
N LYS A 343 -15.87 -7.53 14.88
CA LYS A 343 -16.07 -8.88 15.43
C LYS A 343 -14.97 -9.21 16.46
N VAL A 344 -13.70 -9.02 16.08
CA VAL A 344 -12.57 -9.25 17.00
C VAL A 344 -12.59 -8.29 18.19
N SER A 345 -12.94 -7.02 17.98
CA SER A 345 -13.08 -6.02 19.07
C SER A 345 -14.12 -6.42 20.12
N ASN A 346 -15.22 -7.06 19.69
CA ASN A 346 -16.25 -7.55 20.60
C ASN A 346 -15.80 -8.77 21.42
N GLU A 347 -14.92 -9.60 20.86
CA GLU A 347 -14.44 -10.84 21.47
C GLU A 347 -13.27 -10.61 22.44
N VAL A 348 -12.39 -9.65 22.13
CA VAL A 348 -11.10 -9.51 22.82
C VAL A 348 -11.14 -8.37 23.84
N PRO A 349 -10.82 -8.61 25.12
CA PRO A 349 -10.70 -7.56 26.11
C PRO A 349 -9.46 -6.69 25.88
N PHE A 350 -9.51 -5.44 26.33
CA PHE A 350 -8.33 -4.57 26.39
C PHE A 350 -7.55 -4.85 27.69
N LEU A 351 -6.31 -5.32 27.56
CA LEU A 351 -5.53 -5.87 28.67
C LEU A 351 -4.31 -5.03 29.06
N ALA A 352 -3.64 -4.38 28.11
CA ALA A 352 -2.34 -3.76 28.37
C ALA A 352 -2.45 -2.33 28.94
N ASP A 353 -1.83 -2.08 30.09
CA ASP A 353 -1.69 -0.76 30.72
C ASP A 353 -0.53 0.03 30.09
N LEU A 354 -0.55 0.15 28.75
CA LEU A 354 0.47 0.83 27.96
C LEU A 354 -0.02 2.20 27.48
N LYS A 355 0.87 3.19 27.48
CA LYS A 355 0.61 4.50 26.87
C LYS A 355 0.16 4.32 25.42
N PRO A 356 -0.74 5.17 24.91
CA PRO A 356 -1.28 6.37 25.56
C PRO A 356 -2.49 6.12 26.47
N SER A 357 -3.04 4.91 26.51
CA SER A 357 -4.23 4.61 27.33
C SER A 357 -3.89 4.28 28.78
N GLY A 358 -2.69 3.76 28.99
CA GLY A 358 -2.14 3.33 30.27
C GLY A 358 -0.85 4.04 30.67
N LYS A 359 -0.09 3.43 31.58
CA LYS A 359 1.08 4.04 32.23
C LYS A 359 2.42 3.67 31.60
N TYR A 360 2.56 2.41 31.21
CA TYR A 360 3.84 1.79 30.84
C TYR A 360 4.20 2.00 29.36
N VAL A 361 5.44 1.71 28.98
CA VAL A 361 5.91 1.77 27.58
C VAL A 361 6.41 0.40 27.10
N MET A 362 6.74 0.27 25.81
CA MET A 362 7.18 -1.00 25.22
C MET A 362 8.45 -1.59 25.89
N GLU A 363 9.35 -0.74 26.39
CA GLU A 363 10.52 -1.20 27.16
C GLU A 363 10.10 -1.96 28.43
N ASP A 364 9.01 -1.56 29.08
CA ASP A 364 8.51 -2.26 30.28
C ASP A 364 7.87 -3.60 29.92
N LEU A 365 7.17 -3.68 28.78
CA LEU A 365 6.67 -4.94 28.25
C LEU A 365 7.81 -5.92 27.96
N HIS A 366 8.92 -5.44 27.39
CA HIS A 366 10.11 -6.25 27.14
C HIS A 366 10.65 -6.87 28.43
N LYS A 367 10.76 -6.08 29.52
CA LYS A 367 11.26 -6.53 30.83
C LYS A 367 10.43 -7.65 31.47
N ILE A 368 9.16 -7.79 31.11
CA ILE A 368 8.26 -8.82 31.67
C ILE A 368 8.03 -10.03 30.76
N GLY A 369 8.86 -10.20 29.73
CA GLY A 369 8.81 -11.32 28.79
C GLY A 369 8.47 -10.94 27.35
N GLY A 370 8.25 -9.65 27.07
CA GLY A 370 8.04 -9.13 25.72
C GLY A 370 6.79 -9.64 25.02
N THR A 371 6.71 -9.40 23.71
CA THR A 371 5.60 -9.84 22.88
C THR A 371 5.38 -11.36 22.88
N PRO A 372 6.42 -12.22 22.88
CA PRO A 372 6.21 -13.68 22.97
C PRO A 372 5.43 -14.12 24.21
N ALA A 373 5.68 -13.48 25.36
CA ALA A 373 4.92 -13.77 26.58
C ALA A 373 3.45 -13.37 26.47
N VAL A 374 3.14 -12.28 25.76
CA VAL A 374 1.75 -11.86 25.47
C VAL A 374 1.08 -12.84 24.50
N ILE A 375 1.77 -13.24 23.43
CA ILE A 375 1.29 -14.24 22.47
C ILE A 375 0.95 -15.54 23.20
N ARG A 376 1.87 -16.01 24.06
CA ARG A 376 1.66 -17.20 24.88
C ARG A 376 0.43 -17.08 25.77
N TYR A 377 0.30 -15.97 26.50
CA TYR A 377 -0.86 -15.73 27.35
C TYR A 377 -2.18 -15.76 26.55
N LEU A 378 -2.24 -15.08 25.41
CA LEU A 378 -3.44 -15.04 24.57
C LEU A 378 -3.76 -16.39 23.91
N LEU A 379 -2.76 -17.22 23.60
CA LEU A 379 -2.94 -18.61 23.17
C LEU A 379 -3.53 -19.47 24.29
N GLU A 380 -3.00 -19.37 25.51
CA GLU A 380 -3.49 -20.09 26.69
C GLU A 380 -4.94 -19.71 27.02
N GLN A 381 -5.34 -18.46 26.74
CA GLN A 381 -6.73 -18.00 26.87
C GLN A 381 -7.63 -18.31 25.66
N GLY A 382 -7.09 -18.97 24.62
CA GLY A 382 -7.86 -19.38 23.44
C GLY A 382 -8.23 -18.24 22.47
N PHE A 383 -7.58 -17.08 22.56
CA PHE A 383 -7.84 -15.96 21.65
C PHE A 383 -7.09 -16.03 20.33
N LEU A 384 -5.95 -16.74 20.28
CA LEU A 384 -5.10 -16.84 19.10
C LEU A 384 -5.17 -18.23 18.46
N ASP A 385 -5.08 -18.26 17.12
CA ASP A 385 -4.93 -19.47 16.33
C ASP A 385 -3.46 -19.92 16.32
N GLY A 386 -3.13 -20.94 17.13
CA GLY A 386 -1.76 -21.43 17.33
C GLY A 386 -1.11 -22.10 16.12
N ASP A 387 -1.91 -22.68 15.22
CA ASP A 387 -1.43 -23.45 14.06
C ASP A 387 -0.87 -22.58 12.92
N CYS A 388 -0.93 -21.25 13.04
CA CYS A 388 -0.44 -20.35 12.00
C CYS A 388 1.08 -20.49 11.85
N LEU A 389 1.55 -20.78 10.63
CA LEU A 389 2.97 -20.83 10.27
C LEU A 389 3.62 -19.46 10.44
N THR A 390 4.89 -19.41 10.85
CA THR A 390 5.67 -18.17 10.97
C THR A 390 6.99 -18.24 10.21
N VAL A 391 7.71 -17.12 10.16
CA VAL A 391 9.05 -16.99 9.56
C VAL A 391 10.12 -17.85 10.25
N THR A 392 9.85 -18.46 11.40
CA THR A 392 10.77 -19.45 11.99
C THR A 392 10.66 -20.83 11.30
N GLY A 393 9.66 -21.00 10.42
CA GLY A 393 9.30 -22.27 9.81
C GLY A 393 8.60 -23.24 10.78
N LYS A 394 8.09 -22.73 11.90
CA LYS A 394 7.28 -23.38 12.94
C LYS A 394 5.94 -22.65 13.10
N THR A 395 4.99 -23.25 13.81
CA THR A 395 3.72 -22.61 14.14
C THR A 395 3.87 -21.55 15.24
N LEU A 396 2.88 -20.67 15.38
CA LEU A 396 2.84 -19.66 16.44
C LEU A 396 2.88 -20.31 17.84
N ALA A 397 2.15 -21.41 18.03
CA ALA A 397 2.15 -22.17 19.28
C ALA A 397 3.50 -22.81 19.59
N GLU A 398 4.13 -23.48 18.61
CA GLU A 398 5.46 -24.07 18.78
C GLU A 398 6.51 -23.02 19.14
N ASN A 399 6.39 -21.80 18.61
CA ASN A 399 7.27 -20.71 18.99
C ASN A 399 6.98 -20.23 20.42
N ALA A 400 5.71 -20.02 20.78
CA ALA A 400 5.30 -19.51 22.08
C ALA A 400 5.74 -20.42 23.25
N GLU A 401 5.77 -21.74 23.05
CA GLU A 401 6.24 -22.70 24.06
C GLU A 401 7.72 -22.55 24.42
N LEU A 402 8.54 -22.03 23.50
CA LEU A 402 10.00 -21.85 23.69
C LEU A 402 10.35 -20.66 24.57
N PHE A 403 9.38 -19.78 24.84
CA PHE A 403 9.61 -18.53 25.57
C PHE A 403 8.91 -18.54 26.93
N PRO A 404 9.51 -17.86 27.94
CA PRO A 404 8.92 -17.78 29.26
C PRO A 404 7.54 -17.09 29.22
N PRO A 405 6.60 -17.47 30.11
CA PRO A 405 5.36 -16.74 30.28
C PRO A 405 5.62 -15.35 30.87
N LEU A 406 4.57 -14.54 30.97
CA LEU A 406 4.63 -13.23 31.64
C LEU A 406 5.22 -13.36 33.05
N SER A 407 6.12 -12.45 33.41
CA SER A 407 6.76 -12.42 34.73
C SER A 407 5.72 -12.43 35.87
N LYS A 408 5.98 -13.24 36.91
CA LYS A 408 5.06 -13.33 38.06
C LYS A 408 4.91 -11.97 38.75
N GLY A 409 3.67 -11.57 39.03
CA GLY A 409 3.36 -10.32 39.76
C GLY A 409 3.44 -9.04 38.93
N GLN A 410 3.68 -9.13 37.61
CA GLN A 410 3.59 -7.99 36.71
C GLN A 410 2.16 -7.40 36.68
N ASP A 411 2.05 -6.09 36.47
CA ASP A 411 0.78 -5.34 36.43
C ASP A 411 0.54 -4.61 35.08
N ILE A 412 1.38 -4.87 34.08
CA ILE A 412 1.33 -4.27 32.74
C ILE A 412 0.25 -4.94 31.88
N ILE A 413 0.25 -6.26 31.79
CA ILE A 413 -0.77 -7.05 31.08
C ILE A 413 -1.78 -7.54 32.10
N ARG A 414 -2.98 -6.95 32.10
CA ARG A 414 -4.04 -7.36 33.01
C ARG A 414 -4.53 -8.78 32.70
N PRO A 415 -4.95 -9.54 33.73
CA PRO A 415 -5.59 -10.83 33.52
C PRO A 415 -6.99 -10.66 32.93
N ILE A 416 -7.49 -11.64 32.17
CA ILE A 416 -8.79 -11.59 31.49
C ILE A 416 -9.98 -11.43 32.45
N GLU A 417 -9.82 -11.81 33.72
CA GLU A 417 -10.83 -11.66 34.76
C GLU A 417 -10.92 -10.22 35.27
N ASN A 418 -9.86 -9.43 35.09
CA ASN A 418 -9.78 -8.02 35.51
C ASN A 418 -9.17 -7.14 34.39
N PRO A 419 -9.79 -7.11 33.20
CA PRO A 419 -9.27 -6.36 32.07
C PRO A 419 -9.46 -4.86 32.29
N ILE A 420 -8.73 -4.04 31.54
CA ILE A 420 -8.93 -2.57 31.58
C ILE A 420 -10.32 -2.23 31.02
N LYS A 421 -10.73 -2.92 29.94
CA LYS A 421 -12.08 -2.87 29.38
C LYS A 421 -12.48 -4.26 28.89
N LYS A 422 -13.74 -4.64 29.14
CA LYS A 422 -14.27 -5.98 28.79
C LYS A 422 -14.28 -6.26 27.28
N THR A 423 -14.36 -5.23 26.46
CA THR A 423 -14.16 -5.28 25.01
C THR A 423 -12.99 -4.39 24.63
N ALA A 424 -12.53 -4.48 23.39
CA ALA A 424 -11.45 -3.63 22.93
C ALA A 424 -11.88 -2.15 22.85
N HIS A 425 -10.88 -1.26 22.79
CA HIS A 425 -11.18 0.16 22.65
C HIS A 425 -11.55 0.56 21.21
N LEU A 426 -11.15 -0.22 20.19
CA LEU A 426 -11.41 0.14 18.80
C LEU A 426 -12.87 -0.16 18.47
N GLN A 427 -13.59 0.82 17.95
CA GLN A 427 -14.98 0.66 17.56
C GLN A 427 -15.16 1.16 16.13
N ILE A 428 -15.90 0.39 15.34
CA ILE A 428 -16.36 0.76 14.01
C ILE A 428 -17.74 1.37 14.15
N LEU A 429 -17.89 2.61 13.70
CA LEU A 429 -19.16 3.33 13.77
C LEU A 429 -19.65 3.62 12.34
N TYR A 430 -20.93 3.35 12.10
CA TYR A 430 -21.65 3.65 10.85
C TYR A 430 -22.64 4.79 11.09
N GLY A 431 -23.64 4.98 10.23
CA GLY A 431 -24.69 6.00 10.39
C GLY A 431 -24.72 6.95 9.20
N ASN A 432 -25.64 7.92 9.22
CA ASN A 432 -25.79 8.82 8.07
C ASN A 432 -24.60 9.76 7.86
N VAL A 433 -23.76 9.98 8.89
CA VAL A 433 -22.51 10.76 8.76
C VAL A 433 -21.40 9.91 8.12
N ALA A 434 -21.34 8.62 8.45
CA ALA A 434 -20.30 7.68 8.04
C ALA A 434 -20.90 6.41 7.40
N PRO A 435 -21.56 6.52 6.22
CA PRO A 435 -22.29 5.40 5.64
C PRO A 435 -21.39 4.24 5.19
N GLN A 436 -20.09 4.50 4.94
CA GLN A 436 -19.09 3.47 4.64
C GLN A 436 -18.23 3.10 5.86
N GLY A 437 -18.62 3.60 7.04
CA GLY A 437 -17.94 3.35 8.30
C GLY A 437 -16.92 4.43 8.68
N SER A 438 -16.48 4.32 9.91
CA SER A 438 -15.48 5.16 10.56
C SER A 438 -14.82 4.37 11.69
N VAL A 439 -13.69 4.86 12.20
CA VAL A 439 -12.94 4.18 13.28
C VAL A 439 -12.81 5.13 14.46
N ALA A 440 -13.26 4.67 15.62
CA ALA A 440 -13.19 5.40 16.87
C ALA A 440 -12.33 4.65 17.90
N LYS A 441 -11.66 5.43 18.76
CA LYS A 441 -11.00 4.91 19.95
C LYS A 441 -11.86 5.24 21.17
N ILE A 442 -12.58 4.24 21.67
CA ILE A 442 -13.52 4.37 22.78
C ILE A 442 -13.00 3.63 24.01
N THR A 443 -12.45 4.35 24.98
CA THR A 443 -11.87 3.76 26.19
C THR A 443 -12.93 3.35 27.24
N GLY A 444 -14.14 3.91 27.13
CA GLY A 444 -15.26 3.71 28.05
C GLY A 444 -15.28 4.70 29.22
N LYS A 445 -14.23 5.51 29.42
CA LYS A 445 -14.18 6.58 30.43
C LYS A 445 -15.00 7.81 30.03
N GLU A 446 -15.24 7.96 28.74
CA GLU A 446 -16.00 9.03 28.10
C GLU A 446 -17.51 8.79 28.08
N GLY A 447 -17.96 7.58 28.45
CA GLY A 447 -19.35 7.14 28.26
C GLY A 447 -19.55 6.43 26.93
N LEU A 448 -20.80 6.11 26.60
CA LEU A 448 -21.17 5.39 25.36
C LEU A 448 -22.03 6.22 24.41
N TYR A 449 -22.41 7.43 24.82
CA TYR A 449 -23.24 8.33 24.04
C TYR A 449 -22.76 9.79 24.19
N PHE A 450 -22.73 10.52 23.09
CA PHE A 450 -22.49 11.95 23.06
C PHE A 450 -23.43 12.61 22.04
N SER A 451 -24.02 13.75 22.40
CA SER A 451 -24.86 14.54 21.50
C SER A 451 -24.55 16.01 21.69
N GLY A 452 -24.32 16.72 20.59
CA GLY A 452 -24.06 18.16 20.62
C GLY A 452 -24.17 18.81 19.25
N PRO A 453 -24.29 20.15 19.21
CA PRO A 453 -24.27 20.89 17.96
C PRO A 453 -22.89 20.80 17.30
N ALA A 454 -22.87 20.70 15.98
CA ALA A 454 -21.67 20.62 15.18
C ALA A 454 -20.93 21.96 15.20
N PHE A 455 -19.60 21.89 15.31
CA PHE A 455 -18.69 23.00 15.12
C PHE A 455 -17.68 22.64 14.04
N VAL A 456 -17.90 23.15 12.84
CA VAL A 456 -17.29 22.69 11.59
C VAL A 456 -16.09 23.56 11.21
N PHE A 457 -14.99 22.91 10.84
CA PHE A 457 -13.75 23.51 10.39
C PHE A 457 -13.30 22.83 9.08
N GLU A 458 -12.85 23.64 8.11
CA GLU A 458 -12.37 23.18 6.79
C GLU A 458 -10.88 22.78 6.78
N GLY A 459 -10.35 22.41 7.95
CA GLY A 459 -8.98 21.95 8.13
C GLY A 459 -8.48 22.11 9.56
N GLU A 460 -7.34 21.47 9.87
CA GLU A 460 -6.72 21.47 11.20
C GLU A 460 -6.42 22.89 11.70
N GLU A 461 -5.78 23.72 10.87
CA GLU A 461 -5.31 25.07 11.23
C GLU A 461 -6.45 25.98 11.70
N ALA A 462 -7.61 25.90 11.03
CA ALA A 462 -8.79 26.70 11.39
C ALA A 462 -9.35 26.31 12.76
N MET A 463 -9.34 25.01 13.10
CA MET A 463 -9.77 24.53 14.42
C MET A 463 -8.79 24.99 15.51
N ILE A 464 -7.48 24.92 15.26
CA ILE A 464 -6.45 25.36 16.21
C ILE A 464 -6.52 26.87 16.49
N ALA A 465 -6.74 27.68 15.45
CA ALA A 465 -6.92 29.12 15.62
C ALA A 465 -8.14 29.42 16.52
N ALA A 466 -9.28 28.76 16.25
CA ALA A 466 -10.50 28.98 17.01
C ALA A 466 -10.39 28.55 18.49
N ILE A 467 -9.77 27.40 18.78
CA ILE A 467 -9.62 26.95 20.18
C ILE A 467 -8.62 27.80 20.96
N SER A 468 -7.64 28.40 20.28
CA SER A 468 -6.70 29.31 20.92
C SER A 468 -7.33 30.67 21.25
N GLU A 469 -8.30 31.13 20.46
CA GLU A 469 -9.03 32.38 20.68
C GLU A 469 -10.08 32.24 21.80
N ASP A 470 -10.95 31.23 21.71
CA ASP A 470 -11.98 30.96 22.72
C ASP A 470 -12.15 29.46 22.95
N PRO A 471 -11.37 28.87 23.87
CA PRO A 471 -11.51 27.46 24.21
C PRO A 471 -12.91 27.11 24.72
N GLN A 472 -13.56 27.99 25.50
CA GLN A 472 -14.86 27.66 26.11
C GLN A 472 -15.98 27.57 25.08
N SER A 473 -15.82 28.20 23.91
CA SER A 473 -16.75 28.04 22.80
C SER A 473 -16.89 26.59 22.33
N PHE A 474 -15.95 25.69 22.64
CA PHE A 474 -15.98 24.28 22.20
C PHE A 474 -16.84 23.40 23.10
N LYS A 475 -17.09 23.80 24.35
CA LYS A 475 -17.73 22.96 25.36
C LYS A 475 -19.12 22.47 24.92
N GLY A 476 -19.36 21.16 25.03
CA GLY A 476 -20.62 20.52 24.67
C GLY A 476 -20.86 20.35 23.17
N LYS A 477 -19.88 20.68 22.32
CA LYS A 477 -20.01 20.60 20.86
C LYS A 477 -19.39 19.34 20.28
N VAL A 478 -19.82 19.01 19.07
CA VAL A 478 -19.17 18.01 18.21
C VAL A 478 -18.30 18.75 17.20
N VAL A 479 -16.99 18.73 17.41
CA VAL A 479 -16.03 19.39 16.52
C VAL A 479 -15.82 18.52 15.29
N VAL A 480 -16.06 19.09 14.11
CA VAL A 480 -15.91 18.41 12.82
C VAL A 480 -14.76 19.07 12.06
N ILE A 481 -13.64 18.37 11.90
CA ILE A 481 -12.52 18.80 11.07
C ILE A 481 -12.58 18.02 9.77
N ARG A 482 -12.91 18.67 8.66
CA ARG A 482 -13.15 18.00 7.37
C ARG A 482 -12.23 18.49 6.27
N GLY A 483 -12.19 17.76 5.16
CA GLY A 483 -11.24 18.06 4.09
C GLY A 483 -9.82 17.68 4.46
N GLU A 484 -9.68 16.68 5.34
CA GLU A 484 -8.42 16.09 5.79
C GLU A 484 -8.34 14.60 5.44
N GLY A 485 -9.24 14.10 4.58
CA GLY A 485 -9.19 12.74 4.05
C GLY A 485 -8.06 12.50 3.05
N PRO A 486 -7.99 11.28 2.46
CA PRO A 486 -6.97 10.93 1.48
C PRO A 486 -6.83 11.92 0.32
N LYS A 487 -7.94 12.45 -0.21
CA LYS A 487 -7.93 13.43 -1.31
C LYS A 487 -8.04 14.87 -0.81
N GLY A 488 -8.83 15.11 0.24
CA GLY A 488 -9.08 16.46 0.77
C GLY A 488 -7.87 17.08 1.47
N GLY A 489 -7.12 16.27 2.22
CA GLY A 489 -5.93 16.70 2.97
C GLY A 489 -4.88 17.37 2.07
N PRO A 490 -4.40 16.71 0.99
CA PRO A 490 -4.45 15.26 0.69
C PRO A 490 -3.50 14.44 1.57
N GLY A 491 -3.53 13.12 1.43
CA GLY A 491 -2.65 12.17 2.13
C GLY A 491 -3.15 11.75 3.51
N MET A 492 -4.37 12.12 3.88
CA MET A 492 -5.02 11.74 5.14
C MET A 492 -4.11 12.04 6.36
N PRO A 493 -3.74 13.31 6.62
CA PRO A 493 -2.81 13.66 7.68
C PRO A 493 -3.30 13.15 9.06
N GLU A 494 -2.32 12.83 9.92
CA GLU A 494 -2.58 12.50 11.32
C GLU A 494 -2.51 13.76 12.17
N MET A 495 -3.62 14.11 12.81
CA MET A 495 -3.74 15.31 13.61
C MET A 495 -3.63 14.96 15.09
N LEU A 496 -2.52 15.35 15.73
CA LEU A 496 -2.37 15.31 17.19
C LEU A 496 -2.73 16.65 17.83
N THR A 497 -2.41 17.75 17.17
CA THR A 497 -2.58 19.11 17.68
C THR A 497 -3.99 19.39 18.19
N PRO A 498 -5.08 19.04 17.47
CA PRO A 498 -6.45 19.30 17.93
C PRO A 498 -6.76 18.58 19.24
N THR A 499 -6.33 17.32 19.33
CA THR A 499 -6.57 16.52 20.52
C THR A 499 -5.79 17.04 21.73
N SER A 500 -4.51 17.41 21.55
CA SER A 500 -3.69 17.99 22.60
C SER A 500 -4.21 19.36 23.05
N ALA A 501 -4.70 20.19 22.12
CA ALA A 501 -5.28 21.49 22.44
C ALA A 501 -6.57 21.36 23.26
N ILE A 502 -7.48 20.46 22.87
CA ILE A 502 -8.71 20.16 23.62
C ILE A 502 -8.39 19.66 25.03
N MET A 503 -7.40 18.77 25.17
CA MET A 503 -6.97 18.27 26.47
C MET A 503 -6.32 19.37 27.32
N GLY A 504 -5.43 20.18 26.74
CA GLY A 504 -4.77 21.30 27.41
C GLY A 504 -5.74 22.41 27.86
N ALA A 505 -6.86 22.57 27.16
CA ALA A 505 -7.98 23.45 27.53
C ALA A 505 -8.91 22.84 28.60
N GLY A 506 -8.69 21.60 29.04
CA GLY A 506 -9.52 20.91 30.03
C GLY A 506 -10.87 20.41 29.50
N LEU A 507 -11.03 20.30 28.18
CA LEU A 507 -12.32 20.00 27.51
C LEU A 507 -12.46 18.55 27.04
N GLY A 508 -11.49 17.67 27.36
CA GLY A 508 -11.44 16.30 26.83
C GLY A 508 -12.66 15.41 27.13
N LYS A 509 -13.47 15.74 28.14
CA LYS A 509 -14.74 15.03 28.45
C LYS A 509 -15.99 15.74 27.94
N ASP A 510 -15.85 16.99 27.52
CA ASP A 510 -16.98 17.86 27.15
C ASP A 510 -17.14 18.01 25.64
N VAL A 511 -16.23 17.43 24.84
CA VAL A 511 -16.15 17.62 23.39
C VAL A 511 -15.95 16.28 22.69
N ALA A 512 -16.63 16.11 21.55
CA ALA A 512 -16.35 15.03 20.60
C ALA A 512 -15.59 15.59 19.38
N LEU A 513 -14.71 14.77 18.79
CA LEU A 513 -13.91 15.10 17.62
C LEU A 513 -14.20 14.13 16.48
N LEU A 514 -14.61 14.66 15.33
CA LEU A 514 -14.91 13.94 14.10
C LEU A 514 -14.01 14.42 12.96
N THR A 515 -13.48 13.50 12.16
CA THR A 515 -12.75 13.84 10.94
C THR A 515 -12.81 12.76 9.87
N ASP A 516 -12.70 13.16 8.60
CA ASP A 516 -12.39 12.28 7.48
C ASP A 516 -10.89 11.96 7.37
N GLY A 517 -10.04 12.67 8.10
CA GLY A 517 -8.61 12.37 8.29
C GLY A 517 -8.33 11.36 9.40
N ARG A 518 -7.20 11.52 10.10
CA ARG A 518 -6.79 10.64 11.21
C ARG A 518 -6.48 11.46 12.46
N PHE A 519 -6.80 10.93 13.63
CA PHE A 519 -6.35 11.49 14.90
C PHE A 519 -5.23 10.63 15.48
N SER A 520 -4.24 11.28 16.09
CA SER A 520 -3.18 10.55 16.79
C SER A 520 -3.69 9.99 18.12
N GLY A 521 -3.21 8.80 18.49
CA GLY A 521 -3.77 7.99 19.59
C GLY A 521 -3.66 8.56 21.01
N GLY A 522 -3.10 9.76 21.18
CA GLY A 522 -2.83 10.44 22.46
C GLY A 522 -4.05 11.02 23.18
N SER A 523 -5.24 10.89 22.62
CA SER A 523 -6.46 11.51 23.13
C SER A 523 -7.31 10.55 23.98
N HIS A 524 -8.07 11.13 24.91
CA HIS A 524 -9.11 10.46 25.69
C HIS A 524 -10.42 11.18 25.36
N GLY A 525 -11.50 10.47 25.03
CA GLY A 525 -12.77 11.07 24.60
C GLY A 525 -13.36 10.43 23.35
N PHE A 526 -14.49 10.96 22.87
CA PHE A 526 -15.10 10.54 21.60
C PHE A 526 -14.29 11.08 20.42
N VAL A 527 -13.28 10.32 19.99
CA VAL A 527 -12.40 10.68 18.89
C VAL A 527 -12.61 9.70 17.74
N VAL A 528 -13.22 10.17 16.66
CA VAL A 528 -13.58 9.40 15.48
C VAL A 528 -12.82 9.94 14.28
N GLY A 529 -12.03 9.08 13.64
CA GLY A 529 -11.40 9.34 12.36
C GLY A 529 -11.93 8.43 11.27
N HIS A 530 -11.36 8.58 10.08
CA HIS A 530 -11.63 7.71 8.93
C HIS A 530 -13.10 7.74 8.51
N ILE A 531 -13.80 8.85 8.71
CA ILE A 531 -15.20 8.98 8.28
C ILE A 531 -15.28 8.86 6.76
N CYS A 532 -16.00 7.85 6.29
CA CYS A 532 -16.12 7.53 4.87
C CYS A 532 -17.58 7.61 4.39
N PRO A 533 -17.84 8.16 3.18
CA PRO A 533 -16.87 8.84 2.29
C PRO A 533 -16.32 10.15 2.89
N GLU A 534 -15.12 10.55 2.45
CA GLU A 534 -14.50 11.82 2.87
C GLU A 534 -15.24 13.04 2.30
N ALA A 535 -15.01 14.24 2.86
CA ALA A 535 -15.66 15.47 2.41
C ALA A 535 -15.33 15.83 0.96
N GLN A 536 -14.10 15.57 0.51
CA GLN A 536 -13.64 15.85 -0.87
C GLN A 536 -14.42 15.07 -1.93
N GLU A 537 -14.94 13.89 -1.58
CA GLU A 537 -15.76 13.03 -2.45
C GLU A 537 -17.26 13.30 -2.30
N GLY A 538 -17.62 14.36 -1.59
CA GLY A 538 -19.00 14.69 -1.28
C GLY A 538 -19.61 13.78 -0.22
N GLY A 539 -18.82 13.16 0.65
CA GLY A 539 -19.36 12.41 1.79
C GLY A 539 -20.28 13.26 2.69
N PRO A 540 -21.20 12.65 3.46
CA PRO A 540 -22.11 13.40 4.33
C PRO A 540 -21.43 14.38 5.30
N ILE A 541 -20.21 14.07 5.77
CA ILE A 541 -19.38 14.99 6.56
C ILE A 541 -19.11 16.34 5.86
N GLY A 542 -19.04 16.35 4.53
CA GLY A 542 -18.92 17.55 3.69
C GLY A 542 -20.19 18.41 3.62
N LEU A 543 -21.32 17.93 4.15
CA LEU A 543 -22.62 18.62 4.11
C LEU A 543 -23.04 19.18 5.48
N ILE A 544 -22.34 18.80 6.54
CA ILE A 544 -22.61 19.27 7.91
C ILE A 544 -22.32 20.78 7.98
N GLN A 545 -23.18 21.50 8.70
CA GLN A 545 -23.09 22.93 8.97
C GLN A 545 -23.05 23.20 10.48
N ASN A 546 -22.52 24.36 10.86
CA ASN A 546 -22.51 24.78 12.26
C ASN A 546 -23.93 24.77 12.84
N GLY A 547 -24.08 24.15 14.02
CA GLY A 547 -25.36 24.05 14.73
C GLY A 547 -26.16 22.77 14.44
N ASP A 548 -25.86 22.01 13.39
CA ASP A 548 -26.50 20.70 13.17
C ASP A 548 -26.23 19.77 14.36
N VAL A 549 -27.24 19.09 14.89
CA VAL A 549 -27.05 18.20 16.05
C VAL A 549 -26.50 16.87 15.57
N ILE A 550 -25.38 16.42 16.15
CA ILE A 550 -24.78 15.12 15.86
C ILE A 550 -24.86 14.22 17.09
N ASN A 551 -25.35 13.00 16.88
CA ASN A 551 -25.41 11.92 17.86
C ASN A 551 -24.32 10.90 17.57
N ILE A 552 -23.51 10.59 18.59
CA ILE A 552 -22.54 9.49 18.57
C ILE A 552 -23.03 8.46 19.59
N ASP A 553 -23.44 7.29 19.10
CA ASP A 553 -23.97 6.19 19.90
C ASP A 553 -23.08 4.95 19.70
N CYS A 554 -22.19 4.71 20.65
CA CYS A 554 -21.24 3.59 20.58
C CYS A 554 -21.92 2.23 20.82
N GLU A 555 -23.06 2.19 21.50
CA GLU A 555 -23.81 0.94 21.72
C GLU A 555 -24.48 0.47 20.43
N LYS A 556 -25.10 1.41 19.70
CA LYS A 556 -25.70 1.13 18.38
C LYS A 556 -24.68 1.14 17.26
N ARG A 557 -23.44 1.58 17.53
CA ARG A 557 -22.36 1.77 16.56
C ARG A 557 -22.75 2.77 15.47
N ARG A 558 -23.31 3.91 15.86
CA ARG A 558 -23.84 4.93 14.94
C ARG A 558 -23.30 6.33 15.22
N ILE A 559 -23.13 7.10 14.15
CA ILE A 559 -22.88 8.53 14.10
C ILE A 559 -23.90 9.12 13.14
N ASP A 560 -24.85 9.85 13.69
CA ASP A 560 -25.96 10.41 12.93
C ASP A 560 -26.05 11.92 13.14
N VAL A 561 -26.17 12.67 12.05
CA VAL A 561 -26.59 14.07 12.07
C VAL A 561 -28.12 14.11 12.00
N LEU A 562 -28.75 14.88 12.87
CA LEU A 562 -30.20 15.02 12.98
C LEU A 562 -30.76 15.95 11.89
N LEU A 563 -30.63 15.51 10.64
CA LEU A 563 -31.20 16.11 9.45
C LEU A 563 -32.06 15.09 8.74
N THR A 564 -33.09 15.58 8.06
CA THR A 564 -33.90 14.75 7.15
C THR A 564 -33.11 14.36 5.91
N ASP A 565 -33.50 13.27 5.26
CA ASP A 565 -32.89 12.83 4.00
C ASP A 565 -33.08 13.90 2.91
N GLU A 566 -34.21 14.62 2.91
CA GLU A 566 -34.48 15.73 2.00
C GLU A 566 -33.52 16.91 2.21
N GLU A 567 -33.20 17.26 3.46
CA GLU A 567 -32.23 18.32 3.76
C GLU A 567 -30.82 17.94 3.33
N LEU A 568 -30.40 16.71 3.62
CA LEU A 568 -29.10 16.20 3.20
C LEU A 568 -28.98 16.16 1.67
N GLU A 569 -30.01 15.71 0.98
CA GLU A 569 -30.05 15.67 -0.49
C GLU A 569 -30.07 17.08 -1.10
N ALA A 570 -30.81 18.02 -0.51
CA ALA A 570 -30.80 19.41 -0.93
C ALA A 570 -29.42 20.06 -0.76
N ARG A 571 -28.71 19.74 0.33
CA ARG A 571 -27.32 20.19 0.55
C ARG A 571 -26.36 19.53 -0.43
N ARG A 572 -26.53 18.23 -0.70
CA ARG A 572 -25.75 17.46 -1.68
C ARG A 572 -25.82 18.05 -3.09
N LYS A 573 -27.02 18.42 -3.56
CA LYS A 573 -27.22 19.06 -4.88
C LYS A 573 -26.52 20.43 -5.01
N ARG A 574 -26.29 21.12 -3.89
CA ARG A 574 -25.56 22.40 -3.85
C ARG A 574 -24.07 22.24 -3.62
N TRP A 575 -23.61 21.04 -3.28
CA TRP A 575 -22.21 20.79 -2.98
C TRP A 575 -21.39 20.70 -4.27
N SER A 576 -20.24 21.35 -4.26
CA SER A 576 -19.23 21.25 -5.31
C SER A 576 -17.89 20.93 -4.66
N ALA A 577 -17.18 19.94 -5.19
CA ALA A 577 -15.85 19.58 -4.70
C ALA A 577 -14.92 20.82 -4.74
N PRO A 578 -14.24 21.15 -3.62
CA PRO A 578 -13.21 22.17 -3.66
C PRO A 578 -12.05 21.72 -4.57
N PRO A 579 -11.31 22.64 -5.20
CA PRO A 579 -10.14 22.28 -5.98
C PRO A 579 -9.11 21.52 -5.12
N TYR A 580 -8.43 20.54 -5.72
CA TYR A 580 -7.36 19.83 -5.04
C TYR A 580 -6.24 20.78 -4.60
N LYS A 581 -5.78 20.62 -3.35
CA LYS A 581 -4.70 21.43 -2.78
C LYS A 581 -3.34 21.17 -3.43
N ALA A 582 -3.14 19.97 -4.02
CA ALA A 582 -1.94 19.61 -4.78
C ALA A 582 -2.27 19.50 -6.28
N THR A 583 -1.48 20.13 -7.13
CA THR A 583 -1.68 20.10 -8.59
C THR A 583 -0.61 19.31 -9.35
N ARG A 584 0.49 18.94 -8.68
CA ARG A 584 1.62 18.16 -9.23
C ARG A 584 2.30 17.37 -8.10
N GLY A 585 3.30 16.57 -8.45
CA GLY A 585 4.13 15.84 -7.48
C GLY A 585 3.44 14.61 -6.90
N VAL A 586 4.02 14.04 -5.83
CA VAL A 586 3.60 12.73 -5.32
C VAL A 586 2.23 12.75 -4.65
N LEU A 587 1.81 13.86 -4.05
CA LEU A 587 0.47 13.98 -3.47
C LEU A 587 -0.62 14.00 -4.56
N TYR A 588 -0.37 14.67 -5.69
CA TYR A 588 -1.27 14.63 -6.84
C TYR A 588 -1.29 13.25 -7.50
N LYS A 589 -0.15 12.56 -7.54
CA LYS A 589 -0.11 11.16 -7.97
C LYS A 589 -0.90 10.28 -7.01
N GLY A 590 -0.73 10.38 -5.71
CA GLY A 590 -1.41 9.57 -4.69
C GLY A 590 -2.94 9.74 -4.71
N ASP A 591 -3.41 10.94 -5.08
CA ASP A 591 -4.83 11.24 -5.35
C ASP A 591 -5.37 10.42 -6.54
N GLN A 592 -4.58 10.28 -7.62
CA GLN A 592 -4.92 9.43 -8.78
C GLN A 592 -4.51 7.94 -8.61
N ALA A 593 -3.56 7.66 -7.73
CA ALA A 593 -2.85 6.40 -7.55
C ALA A 593 -3.19 5.72 -6.22
N SER A 594 -4.35 6.03 -5.64
CA SER A 594 -5.16 4.90 -5.25
C SER A 594 -5.35 4.09 -6.54
N ILE A 595 -4.53 3.05 -6.74
CA ILE A 595 -4.78 2.01 -7.75
C ILE A 595 -6.21 1.46 -7.55
N ILE A 596 -6.78 1.69 -6.37
CA ILE A 596 -8.21 1.61 -6.05
C ILE A 596 -9.07 2.60 -6.83
N GLY A 597 -8.78 3.90 -6.92
CA GLY A 597 -9.56 4.89 -7.67
C GLY A 597 -9.53 4.64 -9.18
N GLY A 598 -8.36 4.37 -9.76
CA GLY A 598 -8.28 4.04 -11.20
C GLY A 598 -8.95 2.71 -11.55
N VAL A 599 -8.81 1.68 -10.71
CA VAL A 599 -9.48 0.39 -10.91
C VAL A 599 -10.96 0.43 -10.51
N ILE A 600 -11.37 1.23 -9.52
CA ILE A 600 -12.79 1.44 -9.16
C ILE A 600 -13.49 2.28 -10.22
N GLU A 601 -12.86 3.31 -10.79
CA GLU A 601 -13.43 4.03 -11.93
C GLU A 601 -13.54 3.11 -13.14
N PHE A 602 -12.49 2.35 -13.46
CA PHE A 602 -12.54 1.36 -14.54
C PHE A 602 -13.55 0.23 -14.29
N ILE A 603 -13.70 -0.24 -13.04
CA ILE A 603 -14.70 -1.24 -12.65
C ILE A 603 -16.11 -0.62 -12.65
N LYS A 604 -16.28 0.64 -12.24
CA LYS A 604 -17.57 1.34 -12.31
C LYS A 604 -17.98 1.55 -13.77
N GLU A 605 -17.04 1.92 -14.64
CA GLU A 605 -17.25 1.98 -16.09
C GLU A 605 -17.60 0.60 -16.65
N LEU A 606 -16.85 -0.45 -16.32
CA LEU A 606 -17.17 -1.84 -16.72
C LEU A 606 -18.51 -2.32 -16.17
N HIS A 607 -18.90 -1.91 -14.96
CA HIS A 607 -20.16 -2.28 -14.34
C HIS A 607 -21.34 -1.56 -14.99
N GLN A 608 -21.18 -0.28 -15.38
CA GLN A 608 -22.16 0.44 -16.19
C GLN A 608 -22.29 -0.17 -17.59
N VAL A 609 -21.18 -0.54 -18.23
CA VAL A 609 -21.18 -1.27 -19.52
C VAL A 609 -21.85 -2.64 -19.38
N HIS A 610 -21.57 -3.38 -18.31
CA HIS A 610 -22.21 -4.67 -18.05
C HIS A 610 -23.73 -4.55 -17.80
N GLN A 611 -24.17 -3.52 -17.06
CA GLN A 611 -25.60 -3.24 -16.87
C GLN A 611 -26.30 -2.83 -18.18
N ALA A 612 -25.61 -2.09 -19.05
CA ALA A 612 -26.09 -1.76 -20.40
C ALA A 612 -26.18 -3.01 -21.30
N LEU A 613 -25.21 -3.93 -21.22
CA LEU A 613 -25.21 -5.20 -21.96
C LEU A 613 -26.28 -6.19 -21.47
N GLU A 614 -26.51 -6.28 -20.16
CA GLU A 614 -27.58 -7.12 -19.58
C GLU A 614 -28.98 -6.60 -19.93
N SER A 615 -29.16 -5.28 -19.98
CA SER A 615 -30.41 -4.68 -20.45
C SER A 615 -30.63 -4.85 -21.96
N GLN A 616 -29.56 -4.87 -22.78
CA GLN A 616 -29.62 -5.28 -24.20
C GLN A 616 -29.96 -6.76 -24.38
N LYS A 617 -29.42 -7.66 -23.55
CA LYS A 617 -29.75 -9.11 -23.57
C LYS A 617 -31.23 -9.37 -23.30
N ARG A 618 -31.81 -8.64 -22.35
CA ARG A 618 -33.25 -8.69 -22.05
C ARG A 618 -34.12 -8.12 -23.17
N ARG A 619 -33.59 -7.20 -23.99
CA ARG A 619 -34.28 -6.68 -25.19
C ARG A 619 -34.20 -7.65 -26.38
N LYS A 620 -33.07 -8.36 -26.55
CA LYS A 620 -32.91 -9.42 -27.59
C LYS A 620 -33.75 -10.69 -27.34
N SER A 621 -34.23 -10.94 -26.12
CA SER A 621 -35.11 -12.08 -25.83
C SER A 621 -36.58 -11.87 -26.22
N LEU A 622 -36.92 -10.72 -26.82
CA LEU A 622 -38.28 -10.40 -27.27
C LEU A 622 -38.29 -10.13 -28.79
N SER A 623 -38.79 -11.12 -29.55
CA SER A 623 -39.24 -11.12 -30.97
C SER A 623 -38.31 -11.73 -32.07
N PRO A 624 -38.87 -12.30 -33.18
CA PRO A 624 -38.37 -13.56 -33.78
C PRO A 624 -37.93 -13.57 -35.27
N SER A 625 -37.02 -14.53 -35.60
CA SER A 625 -36.84 -15.33 -36.85
C SER A 625 -36.42 -14.68 -38.20
N PRO A 626 -35.79 -15.46 -39.14
CA PRO A 626 -34.71 -14.99 -40.02
C PRO A 626 -35.06 -14.75 -41.51
N GLY A 627 -34.28 -13.87 -42.17
CA GLY A 627 -34.28 -13.60 -43.62
C GLY A 627 -32.85 -13.50 -44.21
N PRO A 628 -32.67 -13.47 -45.55
CA PRO A 628 -31.70 -14.33 -46.26
C PRO A 628 -30.29 -13.76 -46.50
N SER A 629 -29.40 -14.68 -46.93
CA SER A 629 -27.96 -14.60 -47.18
C SER A 629 -27.42 -13.42 -48.03
N PRO A 630 -26.18 -12.94 -47.77
CA PRO A 630 -25.60 -11.77 -48.44
C PRO A 630 -25.10 -12.03 -49.87
N LYS A 631 -25.35 -11.05 -50.76
CA LYS A 631 -24.76 -10.97 -52.11
C LYS A 631 -23.36 -10.34 -52.05
N THR A 632 -22.50 -10.83 -52.93
CA THR A 632 -21.09 -10.49 -53.12
C THR A 632 -20.90 -9.06 -53.64
N LEU A 633 -20.14 -8.22 -52.93
CA LEU A 633 -19.68 -6.92 -53.43
C LEU A 633 -18.43 -7.11 -54.30
N GLN A 634 -18.52 -6.64 -55.55
CA GLN A 634 -17.41 -6.63 -56.52
C GLN A 634 -16.45 -5.46 -56.24
N SER A 635 -15.16 -5.73 -56.43
CA SER A 635 -14.09 -4.74 -56.39
C SER A 635 -14.10 -3.87 -57.65
N THR A 636 -14.22 -2.56 -57.48
CA THR A 636 -13.83 -1.58 -58.52
C THR A 636 -12.66 -0.78 -57.97
N VAL A 637 -11.50 -0.91 -58.60
CA VAL A 637 -10.33 -0.07 -58.36
C VAL A 637 -10.59 1.27 -59.05
N ILE A 638 -10.59 2.36 -58.31
CA ILE A 638 -10.54 3.71 -58.88
C ILE A 638 -9.27 4.38 -58.36
N GLN A 639 -8.34 4.62 -59.29
CA GLN A 639 -7.21 5.53 -59.12
C GLN A 639 -7.74 6.96 -59.02
N LEU A 640 -7.35 7.67 -57.95
CA LEU A 640 -7.39 9.12 -57.90
C LEU A 640 -5.97 9.67 -58.00
N ASP A 641 -5.89 10.80 -58.68
CA ASP A 641 -4.71 11.38 -59.31
C ASP A 641 -3.54 11.69 -58.37
N ASN A 642 -2.35 11.54 -58.95
CA ASN A 642 -1.06 11.90 -58.38
C ASN A 642 -0.93 13.42 -58.23
N SER A 643 -0.97 13.91 -57.00
CA SER A 643 -0.16 15.07 -56.61
C SER A 643 0.16 15.09 -55.12
N SER A 644 0.88 14.07 -54.66
CA SER A 644 2.00 14.13 -53.69
C SER A 644 2.24 12.74 -53.10
N ARG A 645 3.24 12.04 -53.66
CA ARG A 645 3.82 10.85 -53.02
C ARG A 645 4.49 11.27 -51.72
N ILE A 646 4.14 10.64 -50.59
CA ILE A 646 5.01 10.59 -49.41
C ILE A 646 5.24 9.11 -49.09
N GLU A 647 6.46 8.64 -49.39
CA GLU A 647 6.99 7.34 -48.99
C GLU A 647 7.45 7.37 -47.53
N THR A 648 7.18 6.28 -46.81
CA THR A 648 7.93 5.72 -45.66
C THR A 648 8.11 6.56 -44.37
N ASP A 649 7.41 6.10 -43.33
CA ASP A 649 7.90 5.87 -41.95
C ASP A 649 8.50 7.01 -41.09
N GLN A 650 8.38 8.27 -41.48
CA GLN A 650 8.91 9.41 -40.69
C GLN A 650 7.93 10.56 -40.36
N SER A 651 6.65 10.48 -40.72
CA SER A 651 5.71 11.62 -40.60
C SER A 651 4.74 11.61 -39.41
N PHE A 652 5.01 10.88 -38.32
CA PHE A 652 4.18 10.97 -37.09
C PHE A 652 4.56 12.12 -36.15
N LYS A 653 5.71 12.79 -36.37
CA LYS A 653 6.13 13.95 -35.56
C LYS A 653 5.58 15.29 -36.03
N GLU A 654 5.06 15.39 -37.26
CA GLU A 654 4.60 16.67 -37.84
C GLU A 654 3.08 16.89 -37.78
N LEU A 655 2.29 15.84 -37.53
CA LEU A 655 0.83 15.95 -37.36
C LEU A 655 0.41 16.62 -36.03
N GLY A 656 1.31 16.68 -35.04
CA GLY A 656 1.02 17.30 -33.73
C GLY A 656 0.98 18.84 -33.72
N ALA A 657 1.23 19.51 -34.85
CA ALA A 657 1.48 20.95 -34.86
C ALA A 657 0.39 21.83 -35.53
N SER A 658 -0.78 21.30 -35.91
CA SER A 658 -1.81 22.16 -36.56
C SER A 658 -3.30 21.83 -36.30
N CYS A 659 -3.66 21.15 -35.21
CA CYS A 659 -5.07 21.04 -34.83
C CYS A 659 -5.50 22.29 -34.04
N ASN A 660 -5.95 23.34 -34.74
CA ASN A 660 -6.42 24.60 -34.16
C ASN A 660 -7.95 24.75 -34.18
N SER A 661 -8.69 23.64 -34.26
CA SER A 661 -10.15 23.60 -34.27
C SER A 661 -10.69 22.44 -33.43
N SER A 662 -11.92 22.58 -32.93
CA SER A 662 -12.70 21.58 -32.18
C SER A 662 -13.08 20.32 -33.01
N THR A 663 -12.31 19.99 -34.03
CA THR A 663 -12.59 18.97 -35.04
C THR A 663 -11.58 17.83 -34.92
N ALA A 664 -12.05 16.58 -34.95
CA ALA A 664 -11.19 15.40 -34.99
C ALA A 664 -10.70 15.10 -36.42
N ASP A 665 -9.51 14.54 -36.52
CA ASP A 665 -8.99 13.96 -37.77
C ASP A 665 -9.32 12.46 -37.81
N VAL A 666 -9.96 12.01 -38.88
CA VAL A 666 -10.46 10.64 -39.02
C VAL A 666 -9.86 9.98 -40.27
N GLU A 667 -9.20 8.84 -40.08
CA GLU A 667 -8.67 7.99 -41.16
C GLU A 667 -9.42 6.66 -41.18
N VAL A 668 -9.95 6.27 -42.34
CA VAL A 668 -10.69 5.00 -42.55
C VAL A 668 -9.98 4.14 -43.58
N LYS A 669 -9.71 2.87 -43.25
CA LYS A 669 -9.07 1.89 -44.14
C LYS A 669 -9.78 0.55 -44.10
N ILE A 670 -10.00 -0.07 -45.26
CA ILE A 670 -10.49 -1.46 -45.31
C ILE A 670 -9.29 -2.41 -45.14
N SER A 671 -9.44 -3.40 -44.27
CA SER A 671 -8.47 -4.49 -44.08
C SER A 671 -9.22 -5.82 -44.02
N GLY A 672 -9.24 -6.55 -45.14
CA GLY A 672 -10.00 -7.79 -45.28
C GLY A 672 -11.51 -7.57 -45.15
N SER A 673 -12.16 -8.27 -44.22
CA SER A 673 -13.60 -8.11 -43.92
C SER A 673 -13.90 -6.99 -42.90
N ASN A 674 -12.88 -6.27 -42.45
CA ASN A 674 -12.98 -5.28 -41.38
C ASN A 674 -12.62 -3.89 -41.89
N VAL A 675 -13.10 -2.88 -41.19
CA VAL A 675 -12.73 -1.48 -41.36
C VAL A 675 -11.90 -1.06 -40.16
N ILE A 676 -10.76 -0.45 -40.44
CA ILE A 676 -9.87 0.17 -39.45
C ILE A 676 -10.19 1.66 -39.45
N LEU A 677 -10.57 2.18 -38.29
CA LEU A 677 -10.88 3.58 -38.07
C LEU A 677 -9.88 4.15 -37.06
N LYS A 678 -9.12 5.16 -37.47
CA LYS A 678 -8.24 5.93 -36.58
C LYS A 678 -8.82 7.32 -36.40
N VAL A 679 -8.99 7.74 -35.16
CA VAL A 679 -9.53 9.05 -34.80
C VAL A 679 -8.53 9.74 -33.90
N ILE A 680 -8.07 10.92 -34.29
CA ILE A 680 -7.17 11.76 -33.50
C ILE A 680 -7.95 13.00 -33.06
N SER A 681 -8.01 13.25 -31.76
CA SER A 681 -8.68 14.43 -31.21
C SER A 681 -8.03 14.89 -29.91
N HIS A 682 -8.39 16.11 -29.47
CA HIS A 682 -8.15 16.50 -28.08
C HIS A 682 -8.93 15.63 -27.09
N ARG A 683 -8.43 15.53 -25.86
CA ARG A 683 -9.06 14.74 -24.80
C ARG A 683 -10.36 15.40 -24.32
N ILE A 684 -11.50 14.82 -24.70
CA ILE A 684 -12.84 15.27 -24.28
C ILE A 684 -13.54 14.10 -23.54
N PRO A 685 -14.10 14.30 -22.33
CA PRO A 685 -14.81 13.26 -21.59
C PRO A 685 -15.99 12.67 -22.38
N GLY A 686 -16.20 11.35 -22.28
CA GLY A 686 -17.33 10.65 -22.91
C GLY A 686 -17.23 10.42 -24.43
N GLN A 687 -16.14 10.84 -25.09
CA GLN A 687 -16.00 10.73 -26.54
C GLN A 687 -16.03 9.29 -27.07
N VAL A 688 -15.38 8.35 -26.38
CA VAL A 688 -15.36 6.95 -26.80
C VAL A 688 -16.78 6.39 -26.89
N ALA A 689 -17.65 6.71 -25.92
CA ALA A 689 -19.04 6.28 -25.92
C ALA A 689 -19.84 6.90 -27.07
N LYS A 690 -19.58 8.17 -27.41
CA LYS A 690 -20.20 8.83 -28.57
C LYS A 690 -19.80 8.15 -29.89
N ILE A 691 -18.50 7.90 -30.09
CA ILE A 691 -18.00 7.26 -31.31
C ILE A 691 -18.56 5.84 -31.45
N ILE A 692 -18.59 5.07 -30.36
CA ILE A 692 -19.21 3.73 -30.37
C ILE A 692 -20.70 3.83 -30.70
N GLY A 693 -21.43 4.78 -30.10
CA GLY A 693 -22.84 5.00 -30.40
C GLY A 693 -23.12 5.35 -31.87
N VAL A 694 -22.26 6.16 -32.49
CA VAL A 694 -22.32 6.45 -33.93
C VAL A 694 -22.07 5.18 -34.74
N LEU A 695 -20.98 4.44 -34.45
CA LEU A 695 -20.64 3.21 -35.17
C LEU A 695 -21.75 2.17 -35.09
N GLU A 696 -22.35 1.97 -33.92
CA GLU A 696 -23.49 1.06 -33.74
C GLU A 696 -24.74 1.54 -34.47
N GLY A 697 -25.05 2.84 -34.42
CA GLY A 697 -26.16 3.45 -35.16
C GLY A 697 -26.03 3.27 -36.68
N LEU A 698 -24.78 3.20 -37.18
CA LEU A 698 -24.45 2.94 -38.56
C LEU A 698 -24.30 1.45 -38.91
N SER A 699 -24.68 0.53 -38.01
CA SER A 699 -24.54 -0.92 -38.19
C SER A 699 -23.09 -1.42 -38.33
N PHE A 700 -22.13 -0.77 -37.69
CA PHE A 700 -20.76 -1.29 -37.52
C PHE A 700 -20.59 -1.94 -36.15
N GLU A 701 -20.05 -3.15 -36.12
CA GLU A 701 -19.75 -3.87 -34.88
C GLU A 701 -18.30 -3.63 -34.47
N VAL A 702 -18.05 -3.08 -33.27
CA VAL A 702 -16.69 -2.82 -32.78
C VAL A 702 -16.06 -4.12 -32.30
N LEU A 703 -15.02 -4.60 -33.00
CA LEU A 703 -14.29 -5.82 -32.65
C LEU A 703 -13.13 -5.55 -31.68
N HIS A 704 -12.42 -4.44 -31.88
CA HIS A 704 -11.29 -4.05 -31.05
C HIS A 704 -11.18 -2.53 -30.96
N LEU A 705 -10.85 -2.00 -29.79
CA LEU A 705 -10.51 -0.60 -29.57
C LEU A 705 -9.17 -0.53 -28.85
N ASN A 706 -8.22 0.22 -29.42
CA ASN A 706 -6.98 0.58 -28.75
C ASN A 706 -6.93 2.11 -28.60
N ILE A 707 -6.53 2.59 -27.43
CA ILE A 707 -6.48 4.02 -27.11
C ILE A 707 -5.05 4.36 -26.73
N SER A 708 -4.46 5.35 -27.40
CA SER A 708 -3.12 5.85 -27.11
C SER A 708 -3.19 7.35 -26.85
N SER A 709 -2.63 7.83 -25.75
CA SER A 709 -2.61 9.26 -25.42
C SER A 709 -1.20 9.84 -25.55
N MET A 710 -1.08 11.02 -26.15
CA MET A 710 0.14 11.84 -26.15
C MET A 710 -0.23 13.27 -25.78
N GLU A 711 0.27 13.74 -24.63
CA GLU A 711 0.02 15.08 -24.09
C GLU A 711 -1.48 15.43 -24.06
N ASP A 712 -1.92 16.38 -24.89
CA ASP A 712 -3.30 16.88 -24.97
C ASP A 712 -4.13 16.20 -26.08
N THR A 713 -3.59 15.19 -26.75
CA THR A 713 -4.23 14.44 -27.85
C THR A 713 -4.41 12.96 -27.53
N VAL A 714 -5.47 12.38 -28.09
CA VAL A 714 -5.81 10.97 -27.96
C VAL A 714 -6.02 10.39 -29.36
N LEU A 715 -5.35 9.27 -29.63
CA LEU A 715 -5.57 8.43 -30.79
C LEU A 715 -6.46 7.25 -30.38
N TYR A 716 -7.64 7.17 -30.98
CA TYR A 716 -8.53 6.02 -30.91
C TYR A 716 -8.33 5.17 -32.17
N HIS A 717 -8.10 3.89 -31.99
CA HIS A 717 -7.91 2.93 -33.06
C HIS A 717 -8.94 1.81 -32.94
N PHE A 718 -9.98 1.88 -33.77
CA PHE A 718 -11.04 0.90 -33.85
C PHE A 718 -10.79 -0.08 -34.99
N VAL A 719 -11.07 -1.35 -34.73
CA VAL A 719 -11.28 -2.37 -35.74
C VAL A 719 -12.76 -2.71 -35.68
N VAL A 720 -13.49 -2.41 -36.74
CA VAL A 720 -14.94 -2.62 -36.82
C VAL A 720 -15.30 -3.57 -37.95
N LYS A 721 -16.39 -4.30 -37.81
CA LYS A 721 -16.94 -5.20 -38.82
C LYS A 721 -18.17 -4.54 -39.44
N ILE A 722 -18.28 -4.62 -40.76
CA ILE A 722 -19.44 -4.10 -41.49
C ILE A 722 -20.64 -5.01 -41.21
N GLY A 723 -21.71 -4.47 -40.64
CA GLY A 723 -22.98 -5.17 -40.46
C GLY A 723 -23.71 -5.39 -41.78
N LEU A 724 -24.57 -6.40 -41.82
CA LEU A 724 -25.27 -6.84 -43.04
C LEU A 724 -26.21 -5.78 -43.66
N GLU A 725 -26.54 -4.73 -42.90
CA GLU A 725 -27.48 -3.67 -43.30
C GLU A 725 -26.80 -2.32 -43.62
N CYS A 726 -25.46 -2.24 -43.56
CA CYS A 726 -24.75 -0.99 -43.80
C CYS A 726 -24.76 -0.60 -45.30
N GLN A 727 -25.27 0.59 -45.61
CA GLN A 727 -25.32 1.16 -46.97
C GLN A 727 -24.37 2.35 -47.18
N LEU A 728 -23.54 2.69 -46.18
CA LEU A 728 -22.68 3.87 -46.20
C LEU A 728 -21.35 3.61 -46.88
N SER A 729 -20.86 4.62 -47.60
CA SER A 729 -19.49 4.71 -48.08
C SER A 729 -18.51 4.98 -46.94
N LEU A 730 -17.22 4.70 -47.16
CA LEU A 730 -16.18 5.00 -46.16
C LEU A 730 -16.03 6.49 -45.88
N GLU A 731 -16.32 7.34 -46.87
CA GLU A 731 -16.29 8.79 -46.75
C GLU A 731 -17.43 9.28 -45.84
N GLU A 732 -18.65 8.74 -46.01
CA GLU A 732 -19.78 9.07 -45.14
C GLU A 732 -19.54 8.59 -43.70
N LEU A 733 -18.90 7.42 -43.51
CA LEU A 733 -18.50 6.94 -42.19
C LEU A 733 -17.48 7.89 -41.51
N ALA A 734 -16.48 8.35 -42.26
CA ALA A 734 -15.49 9.30 -41.74
C ALA A 734 -16.15 10.61 -41.31
N MET A 735 -17.07 11.12 -42.15
CA MET A 735 -17.82 12.34 -41.88
C MET A 735 -18.71 12.23 -40.64
N GLU A 736 -19.44 11.12 -40.47
CA GLU A 736 -20.34 10.93 -39.32
C GLU A 736 -19.56 10.86 -38.00
N VAL A 737 -18.43 10.13 -38.01
CA VAL A 737 -17.51 10.07 -36.86
C VAL A 737 -16.93 11.45 -36.57
N GLN A 738 -16.55 12.22 -37.59
CA GLN A 738 -16.02 13.56 -37.43
C GLN A 738 -17.08 14.54 -36.87
N GLN A 739 -18.34 14.46 -37.32
CA GLN A 739 -19.44 15.29 -36.82
C GLN A 739 -19.77 15.04 -35.34
N SER A 740 -19.49 13.84 -34.81
CA SER A 740 -19.65 13.55 -33.38
C SER A 740 -18.78 14.44 -32.47
N PHE A 741 -17.74 15.05 -33.02
CA PHE A 741 -16.86 16.01 -32.34
C PHE A 741 -17.31 17.46 -32.47
N SER A 742 -18.15 17.80 -33.46
CA SER A 742 -18.56 19.18 -33.78
C SER A 742 -19.86 19.61 -33.10
N SER A 743 -20.60 18.70 -32.46
CA SER A 743 -21.88 19.01 -31.81
C SER A 743 -21.71 19.55 -30.38
N GLU A 744 -21.61 20.87 -30.26
CA GLU A 744 -22.25 21.57 -29.14
C GLU A 744 -23.76 21.61 -29.40
N ALA A 745 -24.56 21.11 -28.45
CA ALA A 745 -26.02 21.15 -28.38
C ALA A 745 -26.84 20.15 -29.25
N ILE A 746 -27.29 19.05 -28.62
CA ILE A 746 -28.71 18.67 -28.63
C ILE A 746 -29.11 18.24 -27.20
N THR A 747 -30.14 18.90 -26.68
CA THR A 747 -30.74 18.77 -25.34
C THR A 747 -31.90 17.76 -25.37
N VAL A 748 -31.93 16.83 -24.40
CA VAL A 748 -33.07 16.08 -23.80
C VAL A 748 -33.96 15.19 -24.69
N LEU A 749 -33.95 13.89 -24.38
CA LEU A 749 -35.10 13.14 -23.81
C LEU A 749 -34.60 12.01 -22.90
#